data_AF-A0A0W0RXZ3-F1
#
_entry.id   AF-A0A0W0RXZ3-F1
#
_cell.length_a   1.000
_cell.length_b   1.000
_cell.length_c   1.000
_cell.angle_alpha   90.00
_cell.angle_beta   90.00
_cell.angle_gamma   90.00
#
_symmetry.space_group_name_H-M   'P 1'
#
loop_
_entity.id
_entity.type
_entity.pdbx_description
1 polymer ?
#
loop_
_entity_poly.entity_id
_entity_poly.type
_entity_poly.pdbx_seq_one_letter_code
_entity_poly.pdbx_strand_id
1 'polypeptide(L)'
;MAKKADKPIVIITGSSGKIGTALARALRNSYKIVGFDQDKDACEIPCDITSDASLALSFRLFKEKYGNKIAAVIHLAAYFDFTGEESSLYQSVNVNGTKNLLLALQDFEVERFIYASTMLVHKPCLLGETINEDAPLLPKWPYPKSKLEAEKVIKKYHGKIPYLIFRLAGLYEDVTCVPTLANQIARTYEREIKSHLYAGDLNVGQAFIHQKDLIELFKKALFYRNELSQKEIILAGEPKTLSYRKLQNLIAQLIHGEQSSLYKVPSTVAKAGAWLEHQTEPLIPDDFDQGEKPFIRSFMIDLASDHYALDITKAKEHLHWEPKHSIEETLPKIIDSLKADPEIWYKKNRLVQPDWMVAIKHNPEKIRSLYETNFRQQHQQNLWAHFLNMGFGLWLITSPASLGYTSYPLTLSDIISGSVLLLFASLSLSWRLSQARWACALIGLWLIFAPLVFWAPTAAAYLNDTLIGTLIVGFSVIVRPDIGVAPNAALEGPVIPPGWDFSPSSWFQRLPIIILAYIGFFISRYMTAYQLGHIDHVWEPFFMGDLPDAKNGTEEIITSSISKAFPVPDAGLGAAVYILEILTGIIGGANRWRTMPWLVLLFGIMIVPLGIVSITFIVIQPILLNTWCTLCLIAAVAMLIQVPYSFDELIATSIFLWRRWKAGRPLLRILFVGDSDERAQSRKEVDTFEQSPKIILREMLSGGITLPWNLMGCILLGIWLMFTRITLDTTGPMANSDHLIGCLIITITITALAETVRILRLLNLFLAIALFITPFIYHASAWGIFASLVSGALLFFLSIPRGKIRSSYGTWDKVIF
;
A
#
# COMPACT_ATOMS: atom_id res chain seq x y z
N MET A 1 -52.53 -50.19 -4.68
CA MET A 1 -51.40 -49.41 -4.14
C MET A 1 -50.12 -50.22 -4.35
N ALA A 2 -49.29 -49.85 -5.32
CA ALA A 2 -47.99 -50.49 -5.51
C ALA A 2 -47.08 -50.13 -4.32
N LYS A 3 -46.52 -51.13 -3.63
CA LYS A 3 -45.46 -50.94 -2.62
C LYS A 3 -44.35 -50.08 -3.25
N LYS A 4 -44.11 -48.90 -2.70
CA LYS A 4 -42.94 -48.08 -3.04
C LYS A 4 -41.71 -48.94 -2.74
N ALA A 5 -40.96 -49.35 -3.76
CA ALA A 5 -39.71 -50.06 -3.55
C ALA A 5 -38.77 -49.17 -2.72
N ASP A 6 -38.19 -49.71 -1.66
CA ASP A 6 -37.25 -48.96 -0.82
C ASP A 6 -36.04 -48.54 -1.67
N LYS A 7 -35.68 -47.26 -1.59
CA LYS A 7 -34.55 -46.71 -2.35
C LYS A 7 -33.25 -47.36 -1.86
N PRO A 8 -32.31 -47.73 -2.76
CA PRO A 8 -31.00 -48.23 -2.34
C PRO A 8 -30.26 -47.17 -1.51
N ILE A 9 -29.56 -47.62 -0.46
CA ILE A 9 -28.90 -46.73 0.50
C ILE A 9 -27.46 -46.43 0.06
N VAL A 10 -27.09 -45.15 0.08
CA VAL A 10 -25.73 -44.69 -0.21
C VAL A 10 -25.19 -43.90 0.99
N ILE A 11 -24.03 -44.30 1.50
CA ILE A 11 -23.31 -43.56 2.53
C ILE A 11 -22.36 -42.57 1.86
N ILE A 12 -22.30 -41.33 2.33
CA ILE A 12 -21.32 -40.34 1.89
C ILE A 12 -20.51 -39.89 3.11
N THR A 13 -19.22 -40.18 3.17
CA THR A 13 -18.33 -39.61 4.20
C THR A 13 -17.81 -38.24 3.74
N GLY A 14 -17.64 -37.28 4.63
CA GLY A 14 -17.31 -35.90 4.23
C GLY A 14 -18.53 -35.23 3.58
N SER A 15 -19.73 -35.62 4.04
CA SER A 15 -21.01 -35.17 3.51
C SER A 15 -21.27 -33.68 3.70
N SER A 16 -20.66 -33.05 4.70
CA SER A 16 -20.73 -31.61 4.94
C SER A 16 -19.86 -30.79 3.97
N GLY A 17 -18.90 -31.44 3.31
CA GLY A 17 -17.99 -30.80 2.36
C GLY A 17 -18.67 -30.36 1.07
N LYS A 18 -17.98 -29.53 0.27
CA LYS A 18 -18.50 -28.97 -1.00
C LYS A 18 -19.02 -30.05 -1.95
N ILE A 19 -18.22 -31.09 -2.22
CA ILE A 19 -18.59 -32.20 -3.12
C ILE A 19 -19.68 -33.06 -2.47
N GLY A 20 -19.55 -33.36 -1.17
CA GLY A 20 -20.50 -34.20 -0.42
C GLY A 20 -21.92 -33.63 -0.41
N THR A 21 -22.07 -32.35 -0.12
CA THR A 21 -23.36 -31.65 -0.09
C THR A 21 -24.01 -31.64 -1.48
N ALA A 22 -23.21 -31.38 -2.54
CA ALA A 22 -23.70 -31.34 -3.90
C ALA A 22 -24.16 -32.73 -4.38
N LEU A 23 -23.40 -33.78 -4.09
CA LEU A 23 -23.76 -35.16 -4.41
C LEU A 23 -24.99 -35.63 -3.63
N ALA A 24 -25.05 -35.37 -2.32
CA ALA A 24 -26.21 -35.72 -1.49
C ALA A 24 -27.51 -35.12 -2.05
N ARG A 25 -27.46 -33.84 -2.45
CA ARG A 25 -28.59 -33.15 -3.08
C ARG A 25 -28.98 -33.76 -4.43
N ALA A 26 -28.00 -34.09 -5.28
CA ALA A 26 -28.24 -34.64 -6.61
C ALA A 26 -28.79 -36.08 -6.57
N LEU A 27 -28.42 -36.86 -5.56
CA LEU A 27 -28.72 -38.29 -5.48
C LEU A 27 -29.99 -38.63 -4.68
N ARG A 28 -30.51 -37.71 -3.85
CA ARG A 28 -31.67 -37.95 -2.94
C ARG A 28 -32.95 -38.46 -3.63
N ASN A 29 -33.11 -38.20 -4.92
CA ASN A 29 -34.28 -38.63 -5.68
C ASN A 29 -34.22 -40.12 -6.01
N SER A 30 -33.02 -40.66 -6.27
CA SER A 30 -32.82 -42.05 -6.70
C SER A 30 -32.35 -42.96 -5.56
N TYR A 31 -31.67 -42.40 -4.56
CA TYR A 31 -31.06 -43.14 -3.45
C TYR A 31 -31.49 -42.57 -2.09
N LYS A 32 -31.44 -43.39 -1.06
CA LYS A 32 -31.50 -42.95 0.33
C LYS A 32 -30.08 -42.58 0.77
N ILE A 33 -29.81 -41.28 0.88
CA ILE A 33 -28.49 -40.79 1.27
C ILE A 33 -28.38 -40.75 2.79
N VAL A 34 -27.27 -41.28 3.32
CA VAL A 34 -26.90 -41.19 4.72
C VAL A 34 -25.53 -40.52 4.81
N GLY A 35 -25.49 -39.32 5.37
CA GLY A 35 -24.27 -38.52 5.50
C GLY A 35 -23.49 -38.87 6.76
N PHE A 36 -22.20 -39.14 6.60
CA PHE A 36 -21.22 -39.36 7.67
C PHE A 36 -20.26 -38.17 7.71
N ASP A 37 -20.17 -37.50 8.86
CA ASP A 37 -19.28 -36.36 9.04
C ASP A 37 -18.95 -36.14 10.53
N GLN A 38 -17.87 -35.41 10.82
CA GLN A 38 -17.53 -35.08 12.21
C GLN A 38 -18.48 -34.03 12.80
N ASP A 39 -18.99 -33.14 11.96
CA ASP A 39 -19.93 -32.10 12.35
C ASP A 39 -21.34 -32.69 12.57
N LYS A 40 -21.79 -32.70 13.82
CA LYS A 40 -23.06 -33.28 14.26
C LYS A 40 -24.27 -32.53 13.71
N ASP A 41 -24.13 -31.22 13.46
CA ASP A 41 -25.23 -30.37 13.01
C ASP A 41 -25.37 -30.41 11.48
N ALA A 42 -24.33 -30.87 10.78
CA ALA A 42 -24.27 -30.89 9.31
C ALA A 42 -24.50 -32.28 8.68
N CYS A 43 -24.63 -33.35 9.47
CA CYS A 43 -24.79 -34.71 8.94
C CYS A 43 -25.86 -35.55 9.66
N GLU A 44 -26.25 -36.67 9.06
CA GLU A 44 -27.29 -37.53 9.62
C GLU A 44 -26.75 -38.44 10.73
N ILE A 45 -25.54 -38.97 10.54
CA ILE A 45 -24.86 -39.82 11.52
C ILE A 45 -23.46 -39.25 11.75
N PRO A 46 -23.20 -38.67 12.93
CA PRO A 46 -21.87 -38.23 13.30
C PRO A 46 -20.88 -39.37 13.23
N CYS A 47 -19.75 -39.15 12.55
CA CYS A 47 -18.74 -40.16 12.31
C CYS A 47 -17.35 -39.54 12.20
N ASP A 48 -16.48 -39.82 13.18
CA ASP A 48 -15.06 -39.58 13.09
C ASP A 48 -14.34 -40.83 12.58
N ILE A 49 -13.86 -40.79 11.33
CA ILE A 49 -13.15 -41.91 10.70
C ILE A 49 -11.79 -42.20 11.34
N THR A 50 -11.25 -41.29 12.16
CA THR A 50 -9.99 -41.49 12.87
C THR A 50 -10.16 -42.26 14.19
N SER A 51 -11.41 -42.45 14.64
CA SER A 51 -11.74 -43.09 15.92
C SER A 51 -12.53 -44.37 15.70
N ASP A 52 -11.95 -45.51 16.08
CA ASP A 52 -12.61 -46.82 15.99
C ASP A 52 -13.91 -46.87 16.81
N ALA A 53 -13.92 -46.22 17.99
CA ALA A 53 -15.10 -46.13 18.84
C ALA A 53 -16.22 -45.32 18.16
N SER A 54 -15.87 -44.21 17.48
CA SER A 54 -16.85 -43.45 16.72
C SER A 54 -17.40 -44.27 15.56
N LEU A 55 -16.55 -44.90 14.76
CA LEU A 55 -16.97 -45.73 13.63
C LEU A 55 -17.90 -46.87 14.08
N ALA A 56 -17.54 -47.57 15.16
CA ALA A 56 -18.36 -48.64 15.71
C ALA A 56 -19.75 -48.15 16.15
N LEU A 57 -19.84 -46.95 16.76
CA LEU A 57 -21.11 -46.32 17.11
C LEU A 57 -21.89 -45.90 15.87
N SER A 58 -21.27 -45.22 14.91
CA SER A 58 -21.91 -44.73 13.69
C SER A 58 -22.49 -45.88 12.86
N PHE A 59 -21.76 -46.98 12.71
CA PHE A 59 -22.24 -48.16 11.99
C PHE A 59 -23.28 -48.96 12.78
N ARG A 60 -23.25 -48.96 14.11
CA ARG A 60 -24.34 -49.52 14.94
C ARG A 60 -25.63 -48.74 14.71
N LEU A 61 -25.58 -47.42 14.81
CA LEU A 61 -26.72 -46.53 14.55
C LEU A 61 -27.24 -46.68 13.12
N PHE A 62 -26.33 -46.80 12.14
CA PHE A 62 -26.69 -47.09 10.76
C PHE A 62 -27.43 -48.43 10.65
N LYS A 63 -26.89 -49.50 11.23
CA LYS A 63 -27.46 -50.85 11.16
C LYS A 63 -28.84 -50.93 11.82
N GLU A 64 -29.02 -50.28 12.96
CA GLU A 64 -30.31 -50.21 13.67
C GLU A 64 -31.38 -49.49 12.83
N LYS A 65 -31.01 -48.44 12.09
CA LYS A 65 -31.95 -47.61 11.33
C LYS A 65 -32.19 -48.11 9.90
N TYR A 66 -31.19 -48.70 9.27
CA TYR A 66 -31.14 -48.94 7.83
C TYR A 66 -30.81 -50.38 7.43
N GLY A 67 -30.45 -51.23 8.38
CA GLY A 67 -30.08 -52.64 8.12
C GLY A 67 -28.64 -52.81 7.63
N ASN A 68 -28.36 -53.97 7.03
CA ASN A 68 -26.99 -54.40 6.72
C ASN A 68 -26.55 -54.16 5.27
N LYS A 69 -27.46 -53.74 4.39
CA LYS A 69 -27.21 -53.64 2.95
C LYS A 69 -26.94 -52.20 2.52
N ILE A 70 -25.82 -51.99 1.84
CA ILE A 70 -25.35 -50.68 1.38
C ILE A 70 -25.10 -50.75 -0.13
N ALA A 71 -25.81 -49.96 -0.92
CA ALA A 71 -25.64 -49.93 -2.37
C ALA A 71 -24.31 -49.29 -2.77
N ALA A 72 -23.88 -48.24 -2.06
CA ALA A 72 -22.52 -47.73 -2.20
C ALA A 72 -22.06 -46.93 -0.99
N VAL A 73 -20.75 -46.87 -0.80
CA VAL A 73 -20.09 -45.90 0.09
C VAL A 73 -19.26 -44.96 -0.76
N ILE A 74 -19.57 -43.66 -0.75
CA ILE A 74 -18.79 -42.63 -1.41
C ILE A 74 -17.88 -41.98 -0.37
N HIS A 75 -16.58 -42.29 -0.45
CA HIS A 75 -15.59 -41.82 0.50
C HIS A 75 -14.92 -40.52 0.01
N LEU A 76 -15.37 -39.38 0.55
CA LEU A 76 -14.85 -38.03 0.26
C LEU A 76 -14.12 -37.40 1.45
N ALA A 77 -14.19 -38.00 2.64
CA ALA A 77 -13.54 -37.46 3.83
C ALA A 77 -12.02 -37.52 3.67
N ALA A 78 -11.37 -36.36 3.68
CA ALA A 78 -9.93 -36.23 3.59
C ALA A 78 -9.48 -34.88 4.15
N TYR A 79 -8.30 -34.87 4.78
CA TYR A 79 -7.53 -33.66 5.04
C TYR A 79 -6.85 -33.20 3.74
N PHE A 80 -6.93 -31.90 3.48
CA PHE A 80 -6.35 -31.24 2.32
C PHE A 80 -5.82 -29.87 2.69
N ASP A 81 -4.60 -29.58 2.25
CA ASP A 81 -3.90 -28.35 2.51
C ASP A 81 -2.97 -28.02 1.32
N PHE A 82 -2.77 -26.73 1.06
CA PHE A 82 -1.95 -26.17 -0.01
C PHE A 82 -0.60 -25.61 0.48
N THR A 83 -0.30 -25.65 1.78
CA THR A 83 1.01 -25.24 2.33
C THR A 83 2.17 -26.02 1.73
N GLY A 84 1.93 -27.28 1.34
CA GLY A 84 2.97 -28.22 0.92
C GLY A 84 3.76 -28.83 2.06
N GLU A 85 3.38 -28.54 3.31
CA GLU A 85 4.00 -29.08 4.51
C GLU A 85 3.46 -30.49 4.81
N GLU A 86 4.30 -31.32 5.44
CA GLU A 86 3.85 -32.61 5.96
C GLU A 86 2.95 -32.38 7.19
N SER A 87 1.88 -33.16 7.29
CA SER A 87 0.94 -33.12 8.41
C SER A 87 0.59 -34.53 8.84
N SER A 88 0.58 -34.77 10.16
CA SER A 88 0.12 -36.04 10.72
C SER A 88 -1.33 -36.37 10.32
N LEU A 89 -2.13 -35.35 9.98
CA LEU A 89 -3.50 -35.49 9.49
C LEU A 89 -3.59 -36.22 8.15
N TYR A 90 -2.57 -36.11 7.28
CA TYR A 90 -2.55 -36.92 6.05
C TYR A 90 -2.51 -38.41 6.38
N GLN A 91 -1.71 -38.80 7.35
CA GLN A 91 -1.61 -40.20 7.77
C GLN A 91 -2.85 -40.64 8.56
N SER A 92 -3.30 -39.86 9.54
CA SER A 92 -4.40 -40.25 10.42
C SER A 92 -5.76 -40.22 9.71
N VAL A 93 -6.05 -39.17 8.94
CA VAL A 93 -7.34 -38.99 8.26
C VAL A 93 -7.37 -39.72 6.92
N ASN A 94 -6.44 -39.42 6.01
CA ASN A 94 -6.55 -39.93 4.63
C ASN A 94 -6.19 -41.41 4.55
N VAL A 95 -5.12 -41.84 5.24
CA VAL A 95 -4.62 -43.22 5.12
C VAL A 95 -5.28 -44.14 6.15
N ASN A 96 -5.10 -43.85 7.44
CA ASN A 96 -5.64 -44.69 8.52
C ASN A 96 -7.17 -44.60 8.60
N GLY A 97 -7.76 -43.41 8.41
CA GLY A 97 -9.22 -43.25 8.37
C GLY A 97 -9.88 -44.07 7.26
N THR A 98 -9.28 -44.12 6.07
CA THR A 98 -9.74 -45.00 4.97
C THR A 98 -9.65 -46.48 5.39
N LYS A 99 -8.56 -46.89 6.04
CA LYS A 99 -8.39 -48.26 6.54
C LYS A 99 -9.49 -48.61 7.55
N ASN A 100 -9.69 -47.76 8.55
CA ASN A 100 -10.64 -48.00 9.64
C ASN A 100 -12.06 -48.09 9.09
N LEU A 101 -12.42 -47.21 8.15
CA LEU A 101 -13.70 -47.26 7.45
C LEU A 101 -13.90 -48.58 6.70
N LEU A 102 -12.91 -49.04 5.94
CA LEU A 102 -13.00 -50.31 5.20
C LEU A 102 -13.11 -51.52 6.12
N LEU A 103 -12.41 -51.52 7.26
CA LEU A 103 -12.51 -52.57 8.27
C LEU A 103 -13.91 -52.62 8.89
N ALA A 104 -14.47 -51.47 9.26
CA ALA A 104 -15.83 -51.38 9.81
C ALA A 104 -16.91 -51.82 8.80
N LEU A 105 -16.67 -51.62 7.51
CA LEU A 105 -17.58 -52.03 6.44
C LEU A 105 -17.59 -53.56 6.18
N GLN A 106 -16.64 -54.33 6.70
CA GLN A 106 -16.57 -55.78 6.42
C GLN A 106 -17.78 -56.55 6.99
N ASP A 107 -18.46 -56.02 8.01
CA ASP A 107 -19.66 -56.62 8.60
C ASP A 107 -20.96 -56.33 7.80
N PHE A 108 -20.85 -55.55 6.71
CA PHE A 108 -21.97 -55.09 5.89
C PHE A 108 -21.91 -55.67 4.47
N GLU A 109 -23.08 -55.76 3.83
CA GLU A 109 -23.19 -56.10 2.42
C GLU A 109 -23.06 -54.82 1.57
N VAL A 110 -21.83 -54.50 1.18
CA VAL A 110 -21.52 -53.30 0.38
C VAL A 110 -21.37 -53.66 -1.08
N GLU A 111 -22.27 -53.17 -1.95
CA GLU A 111 -22.20 -53.45 -3.40
C GLU A 111 -21.04 -52.70 -4.08
N ARG A 112 -20.65 -51.51 -3.58
CA ARG A 112 -19.53 -50.74 -4.15
C ARG A 112 -18.93 -49.72 -3.18
N PHE A 113 -17.60 -49.67 -3.05
CA PHE A 113 -16.87 -48.59 -2.38
C PHE A 113 -16.28 -47.64 -3.41
N ILE A 114 -16.65 -46.36 -3.40
CA ILE A 114 -16.19 -45.35 -4.37
C ILE A 114 -15.29 -44.35 -3.63
N TYR A 115 -14.04 -44.21 -4.07
CA TYR A 115 -13.07 -43.31 -3.47
C TYR A 115 -12.69 -42.14 -4.39
N ALA A 116 -12.66 -40.92 -3.84
CA ALA A 116 -12.17 -39.74 -4.54
C ALA A 116 -10.65 -39.54 -4.31
N SER A 117 -9.87 -40.00 -5.28
CA SER A 117 -8.44 -39.72 -5.43
C SER A 117 -8.23 -38.50 -6.35
N THR A 118 -7.00 -38.28 -6.82
CA THR A 118 -6.61 -37.15 -7.67
C THR A 118 -5.74 -37.60 -8.83
N MET A 119 -5.81 -36.92 -9.98
CA MET A 119 -4.90 -37.17 -11.11
C MET A 119 -3.42 -36.90 -10.76
N LEU A 120 -3.15 -36.06 -9.75
CA LEU A 120 -1.80 -35.66 -9.32
C LEU A 120 -0.98 -36.80 -8.68
N VAL A 121 -1.56 -38.01 -8.57
CA VAL A 121 -0.81 -39.23 -8.19
C VAL A 121 0.05 -39.75 -9.34
N HIS A 122 -0.28 -39.39 -10.58
CA HIS A 122 0.47 -39.79 -11.77
C HIS A 122 1.75 -38.96 -11.94
N LYS A 123 2.71 -39.54 -12.64
CA LYS A 123 3.84 -38.81 -13.20
C LYS A 123 3.30 -37.88 -14.31
N PRO A 124 3.73 -36.60 -14.35
CA PRO A 124 3.34 -35.71 -15.44
C PRO A 124 3.82 -36.24 -16.80
N CYS A 125 3.03 -36.02 -17.84
CA CYS A 125 3.33 -36.44 -19.21
C CYS A 125 4.08 -35.34 -19.99
N LEU A 126 4.59 -35.68 -21.18
CA LEU A 126 5.13 -34.69 -22.11
C LEU A 126 4.01 -34.02 -22.91
N LEU A 127 4.30 -32.85 -23.48
CA LEU A 127 3.36 -32.17 -24.38
C LEU A 127 3.00 -33.07 -25.56
N GLY A 128 1.70 -33.23 -25.80
CA GLY A 128 1.16 -34.10 -26.85
C GLY A 128 0.84 -35.53 -26.39
N GLU A 129 1.30 -35.94 -25.21
CA GLU A 129 0.94 -37.21 -24.58
C GLU A 129 -0.26 -37.04 -23.64
N THR A 130 -0.96 -38.16 -23.37
CA THR A 130 -2.06 -38.23 -22.40
C THR A 130 -1.76 -39.27 -21.32
N ILE A 131 -2.39 -39.09 -20.16
CA ILE A 131 -2.30 -39.96 -18.98
C ILE A 131 -3.56 -40.81 -18.92
N ASN A 132 -3.40 -42.13 -18.99
CA ASN A 132 -4.44 -43.12 -18.68
C ASN A 132 -4.19 -43.76 -17.29
N GLU A 133 -5.06 -44.67 -16.85
CA GLU A 133 -5.02 -45.21 -15.48
C GLU A 133 -3.78 -46.05 -15.17
N ASP A 134 -3.15 -46.60 -16.20
CA ASP A 134 -1.95 -47.44 -16.13
C ASP A 134 -0.64 -46.62 -16.22
N ALA A 135 -0.73 -45.33 -16.49
CA ALA A 135 0.42 -44.44 -16.55
C ALA A 135 1.19 -44.42 -15.21
N PRO A 136 2.53 -44.25 -15.22
CA PRO A 136 3.36 -44.31 -14.02
C PRO A 136 2.87 -43.37 -12.91
N LEU A 137 3.03 -43.79 -11.64
CA LEU A 137 2.63 -43.04 -10.46
C LEU A 137 3.86 -42.38 -9.82
N LEU A 138 3.83 -41.05 -9.67
CA LEU A 138 4.91 -40.26 -9.07
C LEU A 138 4.34 -39.00 -8.40
N PRO A 139 3.65 -39.12 -7.25
CA PRO A 139 3.15 -37.96 -6.53
C PRO A 139 4.32 -37.12 -6.02
N LYS A 140 4.35 -35.83 -6.36
CA LYS A 140 5.48 -34.93 -6.07
C LYS A 140 5.38 -34.13 -4.77
N TRP A 141 4.26 -34.20 -4.05
CA TRP A 141 4.03 -33.44 -2.81
C TRP A 141 3.13 -34.21 -1.83
N PRO A 142 3.05 -33.81 -0.53
CA PRO A 142 2.41 -34.60 0.52
C PRO A 142 0.96 -34.99 0.25
N TYR A 143 0.15 -34.09 -0.30
CA TYR A 143 -1.27 -34.38 -0.55
C TYR A 143 -1.50 -35.54 -1.54
N PRO A 144 -1.00 -35.52 -2.80
CA PRO A 144 -1.18 -36.67 -3.69
C PRO A 144 -0.49 -37.93 -3.19
N LYS A 145 0.61 -37.80 -2.45
CA LYS A 145 1.26 -38.95 -1.81
C LYS A 145 0.30 -39.62 -0.82
N SER A 146 -0.37 -38.84 0.04
CA SER A 146 -1.39 -39.38 0.96
C SER A 146 -2.56 -40.03 0.23
N LYS A 147 -3.01 -39.46 -0.89
CA LYS A 147 -4.08 -40.02 -1.72
C LYS A 147 -3.67 -41.35 -2.34
N LEU A 148 -2.43 -41.46 -2.84
CA LEU A 148 -1.88 -42.71 -3.37
C LEU A 148 -1.71 -43.78 -2.28
N GLU A 149 -1.26 -43.41 -1.07
CA GLU A 149 -1.18 -44.34 0.06
C GLU A 149 -2.57 -44.85 0.47
N ALA A 150 -3.60 -44.00 0.44
CA ALA A 150 -4.99 -44.42 0.64
C ALA A 150 -5.47 -45.37 -0.47
N GLU A 151 -5.09 -45.16 -1.74
CA GLU A 151 -5.38 -46.14 -2.81
C GLU A 151 -4.75 -47.52 -2.50
N LYS A 152 -3.53 -47.55 -1.98
CA LYS A 152 -2.86 -48.80 -1.56
C LYS A 152 -3.59 -49.45 -0.38
N VAL A 153 -4.05 -48.66 0.58
CA VAL A 153 -4.89 -49.15 1.69
C VAL A 153 -6.17 -49.77 1.17
N ILE A 154 -6.87 -49.13 0.23
CA ILE A 154 -8.08 -49.70 -0.38
C ILE A 154 -7.76 -51.03 -1.04
N LYS A 155 -6.71 -51.09 -1.88
CA LYS A 155 -6.27 -52.32 -2.55
C LYS A 155 -5.93 -53.45 -1.57
N LYS A 156 -5.46 -53.13 -0.37
CA LYS A 156 -5.06 -54.12 0.66
C LYS A 156 -6.21 -54.54 1.57
N TYR A 157 -7.10 -53.62 1.93
CA TYR A 157 -8.09 -53.80 3.00
C TYR A 157 -9.54 -53.86 2.49
N HIS A 158 -9.80 -53.80 1.18
CA HIS A 158 -11.17 -53.88 0.65
C HIS A 158 -11.87 -55.21 0.96
N GLY A 159 -11.13 -56.30 1.17
CA GLY A 159 -11.69 -57.61 1.47
C GLY A 159 -12.60 -58.11 0.34
N LYS A 160 -13.88 -58.31 0.65
CA LYS A 160 -14.90 -58.74 -0.32
C LYS A 160 -15.60 -57.58 -1.03
N ILE A 161 -15.32 -56.34 -0.63
CA ILE A 161 -16.03 -55.16 -1.13
C ILE A 161 -15.44 -54.77 -2.49
N PRO A 162 -16.27 -54.71 -3.56
CA PRO A 162 -15.83 -54.18 -4.85
C PRO A 162 -15.52 -52.69 -4.70
N TYR A 163 -14.45 -52.19 -5.33
CA TYR A 163 -14.10 -50.77 -5.25
C TYR A 163 -13.99 -50.10 -6.62
N LEU A 164 -14.20 -48.78 -6.61
CA LEU A 164 -13.96 -47.86 -7.71
C LEU A 164 -13.16 -46.67 -7.18
N ILE A 165 -11.99 -46.42 -7.75
CA ILE A 165 -11.18 -45.24 -7.43
C ILE A 165 -11.32 -44.24 -8.58
N PHE A 166 -11.81 -43.04 -8.27
CA PHE A 166 -11.78 -41.93 -9.20
C PHE A 166 -10.53 -41.08 -9.00
N ARG A 167 -9.68 -40.98 -10.02
CA ARG A 167 -8.57 -40.02 -10.04
C ARG A 167 -9.05 -38.74 -10.72
N LEU A 168 -9.46 -37.79 -9.89
CA LEU A 168 -10.16 -36.58 -10.34
C LEU A 168 -9.19 -35.45 -10.73
N ALA A 169 -9.56 -34.72 -11.79
CA ALA A 169 -8.95 -33.46 -12.20
C ALA A 169 -9.31 -32.28 -11.27
N GLY A 170 -8.75 -31.09 -11.52
CA GLY A 170 -8.98 -29.89 -10.71
C GLY A 170 -10.43 -29.41 -10.76
N LEU A 171 -11.12 -29.35 -9.62
CA LEU A 171 -12.54 -28.98 -9.56
C LEU A 171 -12.78 -27.48 -9.78
N TYR A 172 -13.75 -27.14 -10.61
CA TYR A 172 -14.30 -25.78 -10.72
C TYR A 172 -15.83 -25.76 -10.89
N GLU A 173 -16.40 -24.59 -10.70
CA GLU A 173 -17.82 -24.26 -10.83
C GLU A 173 -17.98 -22.98 -11.66
N ASP A 174 -19.22 -22.52 -11.83
CA ASP A 174 -19.52 -21.22 -12.46
C ASP A 174 -18.97 -20.03 -11.63
N VAL A 175 -18.61 -20.22 -10.34
CA VAL A 175 -18.15 -19.15 -9.42
C VAL A 175 -16.84 -19.48 -8.69
N THR A 176 -16.68 -20.70 -8.18
CA THR A 176 -15.47 -21.10 -7.43
C THR A 176 -14.58 -22.03 -8.23
N CYS A 177 -13.28 -21.96 -8.01
CA CYS A 177 -12.31 -22.82 -8.67
C CYS A 177 -11.20 -23.27 -7.71
N VAL A 178 -10.28 -24.10 -8.21
CA VAL A 178 -9.09 -24.49 -7.44
C VAL A 178 -8.29 -23.25 -7.02
N PRO A 179 -7.66 -23.24 -5.82
CA PRO A 179 -6.92 -22.08 -5.31
C PRO A 179 -5.83 -21.54 -6.25
N THR A 180 -5.18 -22.39 -7.04
CA THR A 180 -4.18 -21.96 -8.03
C THR A 180 -4.79 -21.06 -9.11
N LEU A 181 -5.96 -21.43 -9.65
CA LEU A 181 -6.69 -20.63 -10.64
C LEU A 181 -7.31 -19.39 -10.01
N ALA A 182 -7.86 -19.50 -8.79
CA ALA A 182 -8.44 -18.35 -8.09
C ALA A 182 -7.39 -17.26 -7.82
N ASN A 183 -6.20 -17.63 -7.32
CA ASN A 183 -5.08 -16.71 -7.13
C ASN A 183 -4.59 -16.12 -8.46
N GLN A 184 -4.54 -16.92 -9.53
CA GLN A 184 -4.17 -16.42 -10.86
C GLN A 184 -5.15 -15.35 -11.38
N ILE A 185 -6.45 -15.58 -11.20
CA ILE A 185 -7.50 -14.62 -11.55
C ILE A 185 -7.38 -13.35 -10.70
N ALA A 186 -7.23 -13.47 -9.38
CA ALA A 186 -7.11 -12.34 -8.45
C ALA A 186 -5.90 -11.45 -8.75
N ARG A 187 -4.71 -12.05 -8.91
CA ARG A 187 -3.49 -11.30 -9.29
C ARG A 187 -3.63 -10.55 -10.60
N THR A 188 -4.32 -11.17 -11.56
CA THR A 188 -4.61 -10.52 -12.85
C THR A 188 -5.60 -9.37 -12.67
N TYR A 189 -6.65 -9.58 -11.87
CA TYR A 189 -7.65 -8.56 -11.51
C TYR A 189 -7.02 -7.32 -10.87
N GLU A 190 -6.06 -7.52 -9.97
CA GLU A 190 -5.36 -6.47 -9.23
C GLU A 190 -4.15 -5.87 -9.97
N ARG A 191 -3.82 -6.39 -11.17
CA ARG A 191 -2.62 -6.03 -11.95
C ARG A 191 -1.31 -6.18 -11.17
N GLU A 192 -1.22 -7.22 -10.35
CA GLU A 192 0.02 -7.57 -9.68
C GLU A 192 1.11 -7.95 -10.70
N ILE A 193 2.35 -7.52 -10.47
CA ILE A 193 3.47 -7.86 -11.36
C ILE A 193 3.64 -9.39 -11.51
N LYS A 194 3.29 -10.15 -10.47
CA LYS A 194 3.34 -11.62 -10.46
C LYS A 194 2.40 -12.27 -11.48
N SER A 195 1.34 -11.59 -11.95
CA SER A 195 0.49 -12.12 -13.03
C SER A 195 1.21 -12.21 -14.38
N HIS A 196 2.36 -11.54 -14.51
CA HIS A 196 3.18 -11.54 -15.72
C HIS A 196 4.38 -12.49 -15.63
N LEU A 197 4.69 -13.04 -14.46
CA LEU A 197 5.91 -13.82 -14.21
C LEU A 197 5.60 -15.31 -14.06
N TYR A 198 6.26 -16.16 -14.86
CA TYR A 198 6.07 -17.61 -14.84
C TYR A 198 7.40 -18.34 -14.74
N ALA A 199 7.51 -19.29 -13.80
CA ALA A 199 8.74 -20.04 -13.58
C ALA A 199 8.88 -21.30 -14.47
N GLY A 200 7.77 -21.80 -15.02
CA GLY A 200 7.70 -23.05 -15.78
C GLY A 200 7.56 -22.88 -17.29
N ASP A 201 7.36 -24.00 -18.00
CA ASP A 201 6.91 -23.97 -19.39
C ASP A 201 5.48 -23.40 -19.49
N LEU A 202 5.29 -22.43 -20.37
CA LEU A 202 4.01 -21.75 -20.58
C LEU A 202 3.06 -22.56 -21.47
N ASN A 203 3.56 -23.57 -22.17
CA ASN A 203 2.79 -24.40 -23.10
C ASN A 203 2.13 -25.60 -22.40
N VAL A 204 2.59 -25.96 -21.20
CA VAL A 204 1.96 -27.01 -20.38
C VAL A 204 0.72 -26.50 -19.66
N GLY A 205 -0.02 -27.43 -19.07
CA GLY A 205 -1.24 -27.16 -18.32
C GLY A 205 -1.77 -28.39 -17.61
N GLN A 206 -2.88 -28.23 -16.90
CA GLN A 206 -3.53 -29.28 -16.12
C GLN A 206 -5.00 -29.40 -16.49
N ALA A 207 -5.50 -30.64 -16.53
CA ALA A 207 -6.93 -30.89 -16.72
C ALA A 207 -7.77 -30.40 -15.54
N PHE A 208 -9.00 -29.99 -15.86
CA PHE A 208 -10.01 -29.57 -14.89
C PHE A 208 -11.26 -30.45 -15.00
N ILE A 209 -12.16 -30.36 -14.03
CA ILE A 209 -13.48 -30.98 -14.09
C ILE A 209 -14.52 -30.04 -13.49
N HIS A 210 -15.61 -29.80 -14.23
CA HIS A 210 -16.70 -29.01 -13.72
C HIS A 210 -17.54 -29.79 -12.70
N GLN A 211 -18.05 -29.14 -11.65
CA GLN A 211 -18.84 -29.79 -10.61
C GLN A 211 -20.06 -30.54 -11.16
N LYS A 212 -20.75 -30.00 -12.18
CA LYS A 212 -21.91 -30.68 -12.78
C LYS A 212 -21.49 -31.99 -13.45
N ASP A 213 -20.35 -32.00 -14.13
CA ASP A 213 -19.84 -33.20 -14.79
C ASP A 213 -19.34 -34.23 -13.77
N LEU A 214 -18.70 -33.76 -12.68
CA LEU A 214 -18.35 -34.60 -11.53
C LEU A 214 -19.59 -35.27 -10.92
N ILE A 215 -20.67 -34.53 -10.71
CA ILE A 215 -21.91 -35.11 -10.16
C ILE A 215 -22.49 -36.17 -11.09
N GLU A 216 -22.51 -35.92 -12.40
CA GLU A 216 -22.96 -36.92 -13.38
C GLU A 216 -22.04 -38.15 -13.41
N LEU A 217 -20.73 -37.99 -13.22
CA LEU A 217 -19.78 -39.11 -13.11
C LEU A 217 -20.16 -40.04 -11.96
N PHE A 218 -20.39 -39.49 -10.76
CA PHE A 218 -20.80 -40.29 -9.60
C PHE A 218 -22.18 -40.92 -9.79
N LYS A 219 -23.14 -40.21 -10.42
CA LYS A 219 -24.44 -40.80 -10.76
C LYS A 219 -24.30 -42.01 -11.68
N LYS A 220 -23.46 -41.91 -12.70
CA LYS A 220 -23.16 -43.00 -13.64
C LYS A 220 -22.48 -44.16 -12.94
N ALA A 221 -21.48 -43.91 -12.09
CA ALA A 221 -20.84 -44.96 -11.31
C ALA A 221 -21.79 -45.68 -10.37
N LEU A 222 -22.73 -44.98 -9.73
CA LEU A 222 -23.74 -45.62 -8.89
C LEU A 222 -24.74 -46.44 -9.73
N PHE A 223 -25.12 -45.94 -10.90
CA PHE A 223 -26.06 -46.63 -11.79
C PHE A 223 -25.46 -47.93 -12.33
N TYR A 224 -24.25 -47.86 -12.91
CA TYR A 224 -23.52 -49.01 -13.47
C TYR A 224 -22.71 -49.79 -12.44
N ARG A 225 -22.93 -49.55 -11.13
CA ARG A 225 -22.09 -50.09 -10.05
C ARG A 225 -21.99 -51.61 -10.02
N ASN A 226 -22.91 -52.36 -10.62
CA ASN A 226 -22.87 -53.82 -10.66
C ASN A 226 -22.30 -54.37 -11.97
N GLU A 227 -22.10 -53.51 -12.98
CA GLU A 227 -21.52 -53.85 -14.29
C GLU A 227 -20.01 -53.59 -14.32
N LEU A 228 -19.51 -52.73 -13.44
CA LEU A 228 -18.07 -52.46 -13.29
C LEU A 228 -17.30 -53.65 -12.74
N SER A 229 -16.04 -53.78 -13.17
CA SER A 229 -15.09 -54.76 -12.62
C SER A 229 -14.96 -54.63 -11.10
N GLN A 230 -14.61 -55.73 -10.42
CA GLN A 230 -14.48 -55.75 -8.95
C GLN A 230 -13.46 -54.73 -8.41
N LYS A 231 -12.44 -54.41 -9.21
CA LYS A 231 -11.31 -53.56 -8.86
C LYS A 231 -11.12 -52.52 -9.93
N GLU A 232 -11.83 -51.41 -9.82
CA GLU A 232 -11.88 -50.42 -10.88
C GLU A 232 -11.14 -49.12 -10.50
N ILE A 233 -10.46 -48.54 -11.48
CA ILE A 233 -9.82 -47.21 -11.38
C ILE A 233 -10.19 -46.47 -12.66
N ILE A 234 -10.63 -45.21 -12.52
CA ILE A 234 -11.03 -44.35 -13.64
C ILE A 234 -10.47 -42.94 -13.43
N LEU A 235 -9.81 -42.39 -14.45
CA LEU A 235 -9.44 -40.99 -14.56
C LEU A 235 -10.64 -40.20 -15.08
N ALA A 236 -10.90 -39.05 -14.46
CA ALA A 236 -12.01 -38.20 -14.87
C ALA A 236 -11.65 -36.72 -14.82
N GLY A 237 -11.84 -36.08 -15.97
CA GLY A 237 -11.66 -34.65 -16.19
C GLY A 237 -11.86 -34.31 -17.66
N GLU A 238 -11.55 -33.08 -18.01
CA GLU A 238 -11.53 -32.60 -19.38
C GLU A 238 -10.36 -33.26 -20.15
N PRO A 239 -10.62 -33.89 -21.30
CA PRO A 239 -9.55 -34.50 -22.10
C PRO A 239 -8.65 -33.43 -22.74
N LYS A 240 -9.22 -32.26 -23.04
CA LYS A 240 -8.50 -31.11 -23.60
C LYS A 240 -7.95 -30.26 -22.46
N THR A 241 -6.63 -30.12 -22.41
CA THR A 241 -5.94 -29.29 -21.42
C THR A 241 -5.55 -27.93 -22.01
N LEU A 242 -5.91 -26.83 -21.33
CA LEU A 242 -5.44 -25.50 -21.70
C LEU A 242 -4.00 -25.28 -21.23
N SER A 243 -3.18 -24.68 -22.09
CA SER A 243 -1.86 -24.20 -21.67
C SER A 243 -1.98 -23.01 -20.73
N TYR A 244 -1.02 -22.86 -19.81
CA TYR A 244 -0.97 -21.70 -18.90
C TYR A 244 -0.92 -20.37 -19.65
N ARG A 245 -0.23 -20.32 -20.81
CA ARG A 245 -0.26 -19.16 -21.72
C ARG A 245 -1.67 -18.81 -22.17
N LYS A 246 -2.40 -19.79 -22.71
CA LYS A 246 -3.74 -19.56 -23.25
C LYS A 246 -4.71 -19.18 -22.13
N LEU A 247 -4.61 -19.86 -21.00
CA LEU A 247 -5.41 -19.57 -19.81
C LEU A 247 -5.16 -18.13 -19.31
N GLN A 248 -3.90 -17.73 -19.12
CA GLN A 248 -3.56 -16.38 -18.64
C GLN A 248 -3.99 -15.29 -19.63
N ASN A 249 -3.82 -15.51 -20.93
CA ASN A 249 -4.29 -14.57 -21.95
C ASN A 249 -5.81 -14.43 -21.93
N LEU A 250 -6.55 -15.52 -21.74
CA LEU A 250 -8.01 -15.48 -21.66
C LEU A 250 -8.47 -14.72 -20.40
N ILE A 251 -7.83 -14.96 -19.25
CA ILE A 251 -8.11 -14.21 -18.01
C ILE A 251 -7.87 -12.70 -18.22
N ALA A 252 -6.70 -12.33 -18.76
CA ALA A 252 -6.35 -10.93 -19.00
C ALA A 252 -7.33 -10.25 -19.99
N GLN A 253 -7.72 -10.97 -21.05
CA GLN A 253 -8.67 -10.47 -22.04
C GLN A 253 -10.06 -10.26 -21.43
N LEU A 254 -10.55 -11.21 -20.62
CA LEU A 254 -11.88 -11.12 -20.00
C LEU A 254 -11.95 -10.06 -18.90
N ILE A 255 -10.87 -9.87 -18.13
CA ILE A 255 -10.83 -8.88 -17.06
C ILE A 255 -10.60 -7.47 -17.62
N HIS A 256 -9.56 -7.30 -18.43
CA HIS A 256 -9.04 -5.98 -18.81
C HIS A 256 -9.24 -5.63 -20.29
N GLY A 257 -9.69 -6.57 -21.12
CA GLY A 257 -9.78 -6.38 -22.57
C GLY A 257 -8.41 -6.38 -23.27
N GLU A 258 -7.38 -6.94 -22.64
CA GLU A 258 -5.98 -6.88 -23.10
C GLU A 258 -5.34 -8.27 -23.18
N GLN A 259 -4.34 -8.41 -24.06
CA GLN A 259 -3.45 -9.56 -24.04
C GLN A 259 -2.42 -9.46 -22.90
N SER A 260 -2.12 -10.59 -22.27
CA SER A 260 -1.11 -10.64 -21.21
C SER A 260 0.30 -10.65 -21.79
N SER A 261 1.18 -9.81 -21.23
CA SER A 261 2.62 -9.89 -21.47
C SER A 261 3.21 -10.90 -20.48
N LEU A 262 3.67 -12.06 -20.96
CA LEU A 262 4.18 -13.13 -20.11
C LEU A 262 5.70 -13.22 -20.21
N TYR A 263 6.37 -13.19 -19.06
CA TYR A 263 7.82 -13.29 -18.95
C TYR A 263 8.18 -14.57 -18.21
N LYS A 264 9.04 -15.37 -18.83
CA LYS A 264 9.59 -16.58 -18.21
C LYS A 264 10.72 -16.19 -17.28
N VAL A 265 10.61 -16.57 -16.02
CA VAL A 265 11.64 -16.40 -15.00
C VAL A 265 12.36 -17.73 -14.83
N PRO A 266 13.71 -17.78 -14.83
CA PRO A 266 14.43 -19.01 -14.53
C PRO A 266 13.98 -19.60 -13.17
N SER A 267 13.81 -20.92 -13.11
CA SER A 267 13.27 -21.59 -11.90
C SER A 267 14.11 -21.33 -10.66
N THR A 268 15.44 -21.20 -10.80
CA THR A 268 16.36 -20.85 -9.70
C THR A 268 16.10 -19.45 -9.14
N VAL A 269 15.90 -18.46 -10.02
CA VAL A 269 15.58 -17.07 -9.64
C VAL A 269 14.21 -17.01 -9.00
N ALA A 270 13.22 -17.69 -9.59
CA ALA A 270 11.88 -17.76 -9.02
C ALA A 270 11.88 -18.41 -7.63
N LYS A 271 12.66 -19.49 -7.42
CA LYS A 271 12.80 -20.16 -6.13
C LYS A 271 13.45 -19.26 -5.08
N ALA A 272 14.52 -18.57 -5.45
CA ALA A 272 15.19 -17.62 -4.57
C ALA A 272 14.24 -16.48 -4.18
N GLY A 273 13.48 -15.96 -5.14
CA GLY A 273 12.45 -14.94 -4.89
C GLY A 273 11.36 -15.42 -3.94
N ALA A 274 10.77 -16.61 -4.19
CA ALA A 274 9.72 -17.18 -3.34
C ALA A 274 10.23 -17.55 -1.93
N TRP A 275 11.48 -18.02 -1.82
CA TRP A 275 12.13 -18.29 -0.54
C TRP A 275 12.36 -17.00 0.24
N LEU A 276 12.91 -15.97 -0.43
CA LEU A 276 13.15 -14.67 0.18
C LEU A 276 11.83 -14.07 0.69
N GLU A 277 10.80 -14.08 -0.15
CA GLU A 277 9.48 -13.56 0.21
C GLU A 277 8.89 -14.25 1.45
N HIS A 278 9.02 -15.59 1.54
CA HIS A 278 8.60 -16.34 2.71
C HIS A 278 9.43 -16.02 3.97
N GLN A 279 10.73 -15.76 3.82
CA GLN A 279 11.60 -15.40 4.96
C GLN A 279 11.43 -13.95 5.41
N THR A 280 11.04 -13.06 4.50
CA THR A 280 10.81 -11.65 4.80
C THR A 280 9.40 -11.37 5.30
N GLU A 281 8.46 -12.31 5.20
CA GLU A 281 7.09 -12.14 5.69
C GLU A 281 7.06 -11.69 7.17
N PRO A 282 7.84 -12.25 8.12
CA PRO A 282 7.88 -11.75 9.49
C PRO A 282 8.42 -10.33 9.66
N LEU A 283 9.06 -9.76 8.62
CA LEU A 283 9.62 -8.41 8.60
C LEU A 283 8.72 -7.39 7.89
N ILE A 284 7.83 -7.86 7.01
CA ILE A 284 6.86 -6.99 6.33
C ILE A 284 5.77 -6.66 7.35
N PRO A 285 5.47 -5.38 7.60
CA PRO A 285 4.40 -5.03 8.53
C PRO A 285 3.06 -5.59 8.04
N ASP A 286 2.29 -6.22 8.93
CA ASP A 286 0.94 -6.76 8.67
C ASP A 286 0.00 -5.73 7.99
N ASP A 287 0.27 -4.44 8.18
CA ASP A 287 -0.44 -3.35 7.49
C ASP A 287 -0.37 -3.43 5.95
N PHE A 288 0.67 -4.07 5.39
CA PHE A 288 0.87 -4.18 3.94
C PHE A 288 0.34 -5.50 3.35
N ASP A 289 0.52 -6.62 4.05
CA ASP A 289 0.22 -7.97 3.56
C ASP A 289 -0.91 -8.68 4.32
N GLN A 290 -1.48 -8.04 5.33
CA GLN A 290 -2.55 -8.56 6.18
C GLN A 290 -2.16 -9.84 6.95
N GLY A 291 -0.85 -10.06 7.18
CA GLY A 291 -0.33 -11.24 7.88
C GLY A 291 -0.49 -12.55 7.11
N GLU A 292 -0.63 -12.46 5.78
CA GLU A 292 -0.91 -13.60 4.91
C GLU A 292 0.33 -14.07 4.18
N LYS A 293 0.71 -15.32 4.44
CA LYS A 293 1.90 -15.90 3.83
C LYS A 293 1.75 -16.00 2.30
N PRO A 294 2.78 -15.65 1.50
CA PRO A 294 2.72 -15.63 0.04
C PRO A 294 2.21 -16.92 -0.63
N PHE A 295 1.11 -16.90 -1.40
CA PHE A 295 0.57 -18.15 -1.97
C PHE A 295 1.58 -18.98 -2.81
N ILE A 296 2.51 -18.34 -3.54
CA ILE A 296 3.53 -19.08 -4.29
C ILE A 296 4.61 -19.60 -3.34
N ARG A 297 4.81 -20.91 -3.34
CA ARG A 297 5.87 -21.59 -2.59
C ARG A 297 6.93 -22.19 -3.51
N SER A 298 8.13 -22.43 -2.98
CA SER A 298 9.25 -23.01 -3.73
C SER A 298 8.90 -24.35 -4.39
N PHE A 299 8.10 -25.21 -3.73
CA PHE A 299 7.68 -26.49 -4.32
C PHE A 299 6.73 -26.30 -5.52
N MET A 300 5.89 -25.27 -5.53
CA MET A 300 4.98 -25.00 -6.65
C MET A 300 5.75 -24.62 -7.92
N ILE A 301 6.94 -24.02 -7.77
CA ILE A 301 7.83 -23.69 -8.89
C ILE A 301 8.38 -24.96 -9.54
N ASP A 302 8.66 -26.01 -8.76
CA ASP A 302 9.08 -27.31 -9.29
C ASP A 302 7.97 -28.03 -10.07
N LEU A 303 6.71 -27.71 -9.76
CA LEU A 303 5.52 -28.24 -10.43
C LEU A 303 5.07 -27.37 -11.62
N ALA A 304 5.65 -26.18 -11.81
CA ALA A 304 5.16 -25.21 -12.78
C ALA A 304 5.27 -25.68 -14.25
N SER A 305 6.14 -26.66 -14.53
CA SER A 305 6.29 -27.27 -15.86
C SER A 305 5.57 -28.62 -15.99
N ASP A 306 4.80 -29.04 -14.99
CA ASP A 306 4.11 -30.32 -15.05
C ASP A 306 2.88 -30.25 -15.94
N HIS A 307 2.78 -31.20 -16.87
CA HIS A 307 1.63 -31.36 -17.76
C HIS A 307 0.78 -32.57 -17.36
N TYR A 308 -0.53 -32.34 -17.25
CA TYR A 308 -1.51 -33.39 -16.96
C TYR A 308 -2.67 -33.30 -17.97
N ALA A 309 -2.49 -33.93 -19.13
CA ALA A 309 -3.56 -34.18 -20.09
C ALA A 309 -4.11 -35.59 -19.89
N LEU A 310 -5.43 -35.77 -19.89
CA LEU A 310 -6.06 -37.03 -19.52
C LEU A 310 -6.59 -37.78 -20.74
N ASP A 311 -6.36 -39.09 -20.77
CA ASP A 311 -7.13 -40.03 -21.57
C ASP A 311 -8.31 -40.53 -20.73
N ILE A 312 -9.53 -40.21 -21.18
CA ILE A 312 -10.77 -40.57 -20.49
C ILE A 312 -11.51 -41.74 -21.15
N THR A 313 -10.86 -42.49 -22.05
CA THR A 313 -11.47 -43.59 -22.80
C THR A 313 -12.18 -44.58 -21.88
N LYS A 314 -11.58 -44.93 -20.75
CA LYS A 314 -12.17 -45.84 -19.77
C LYS A 314 -13.44 -45.29 -19.13
N ALA A 315 -13.50 -44.00 -18.83
CA ALA A 315 -14.72 -43.36 -18.32
C ALA A 315 -15.85 -43.38 -19.37
N LYS A 316 -15.51 -43.24 -20.65
CA LYS A 316 -16.47 -43.32 -21.76
C LYS A 316 -17.02 -44.74 -21.93
N GLU A 317 -16.15 -45.73 -21.94
CA GLU A 317 -16.51 -47.12 -22.22
C GLU A 317 -17.22 -47.78 -21.03
N HIS A 318 -16.72 -47.60 -19.81
CA HIS A 318 -17.23 -48.32 -18.62
C HIS A 318 -18.38 -47.58 -17.93
N LEU A 319 -18.48 -46.24 -18.07
CA LEU A 319 -19.51 -45.44 -17.39
C LEU A 319 -20.42 -44.68 -18.35
N HIS A 320 -20.16 -44.70 -19.66
CA HIS A 320 -20.87 -43.86 -20.63
C HIS A 320 -20.88 -42.39 -20.20
N TRP A 321 -19.73 -41.91 -19.71
CA TRP A 321 -19.57 -40.56 -19.19
C TRP A 321 -18.54 -39.78 -20.02
N GLU A 322 -18.91 -38.53 -20.33
CA GLU A 322 -18.04 -37.52 -20.91
C GLU A 322 -18.35 -36.16 -20.26
N PRO A 323 -17.33 -35.30 -20.04
CA PRO A 323 -17.56 -33.94 -19.54
C PRO A 323 -18.34 -33.12 -20.58
N LYS A 324 -19.34 -32.37 -20.13
CA LYS A 324 -20.15 -31.48 -20.97
C LYS A 324 -19.72 -30.02 -20.88
N HIS A 325 -18.83 -29.70 -19.94
CA HIS A 325 -18.31 -28.35 -19.74
C HIS A 325 -16.80 -28.35 -19.95
N SER A 326 -16.28 -27.20 -20.39
CA SER A 326 -14.86 -26.93 -20.43
C SER A 326 -14.51 -25.69 -19.62
N ILE A 327 -13.30 -25.65 -19.05
CA ILE A 327 -12.83 -24.47 -18.34
C ILE A 327 -12.71 -23.27 -19.29
N GLU A 328 -12.38 -23.52 -20.56
CA GLU A 328 -12.31 -22.51 -21.62
C GLU A 328 -13.65 -21.78 -21.79
N GLU A 329 -14.77 -22.51 -21.83
CA GLU A 329 -16.12 -21.97 -22.01
C GLU A 329 -16.75 -21.44 -20.71
N THR A 330 -16.29 -21.93 -19.55
CA THR A 330 -16.84 -21.53 -18.24
C THR A 330 -16.12 -20.32 -17.66
N LEU A 331 -14.87 -20.06 -18.06
CA LEU A 331 -14.09 -18.93 -17.55
C LEU A 331 -14.79 -17.57 -17.66
N PRO A 332 -15.49 -17.21 -18.76
CA PRO A 332 -16.28 -15.99 -18.82
C PRO A 332 -17.27 -15.84 -17.66
N LYS A 333 -17.97 -16.91 -17.27
CA LYS A 333 -18.92 -16.88 -16.14
C LYS A 333 -18.22 -16.65 -14.80
N ILE A 334 -17.05 -17.25 -14.60
CA ILE A 334 -16.24 -17.07 -13.39
C ILE A 334 -15.81 -15.59 -13.28
N ILE A 335 -15.35 -15.00 -14.38
CA ILE A 335 -14.93 -13.59 -14.44
C ILE A 335 -16.13 -12.64 -14.32
N ASP A 336 -17.27 -12.95 -14.94
CA ASP A 336 -18.49 -12.16 -14.80
C ASP A 336 -18.99 -12.18 -13.35
N SER A 337 -18.90 -13.33 -12.66
CA SER A 337 -19.22 -13.42 -11.24
C SER A 337 -18.25 -12.60 -10.38
N LEU A 338 -16.95 -12.55 -10.72
CA LEU A 338 -15.98 -11.69 -10.04
C LEU A 338 -16.31 -10.22 -10.26
N LYS A 339 -16.62 -9.80 -11.49
CA LYS A 339 -16.94 -8.41 -11.82
C LYS A 339 -18.28 -7.96 -11.24
N ALA A 340 -19.25 -8.85 -11.15
CA ALA A 340 -20.56 -8.57 -10.58
C ALA A 340 -20.49 -8.32 -9.07
N ASP A 341 -19.72 -9.14 -8.34
CA ASP A 341 -19.53 -8.97 -6.90
C ASP A 341 -18.13 -9.47 -6.47
N PRO A 342 -17.12 -8.58 -6.52
CA PRO A 342 -15.75 -8.94 -6.15
C PRO A 342 -15.64 -9.42 -4.70
N GLU A 343 -16.34 -8.77 -3.77
CA GLU A 343 -16.24 -9.10 -2.35
C GLU A 343 -16.71 -10.52 -2.06
N ILE A 344 -17.88 -10.89 -2.61
CA ILE A 344 -18.43 -12.24 -2.46
C ILE A 344 -17.55 -13.25 -3.20
N TRP A 345 -17.01 -12.91 -4.36
CA TRP A 345 -16.15 -13.81 -5.13
C TRP A 345 -14.86 -14.18 -4.38
N TYR A 346 -14.18 -13.18 -3.79
CA TYR A 346 -12.98 -13.41 -2.96
C TYR A 346 -13.30 -14.30 -1.75
N LYS A 347 -14.39 -14.01 -1.03
CA LYS A 347 -14.84 -14.83 0.12
C LYS A 347 -15.14 -16.27 -0.29
N LYS A 348 -15.86 -16.48 -1.39
CA LYS A 348 -16.20 -17.84 -1.89
C LYS A 348 -14.98 -18.64 -2.33
N ASN A 349 -13.96 -17.96 -2.84
CA ASN A 349 -12.68 -18.57 -3.23
C ASN A 349 -11.63 -18.60 -2.11
N ARG A 350 -11.98 -18.15 -0.89
CA ARG A 350 -11.10 -18.10 0.29
C ARG A 350 -9.82 -17.29 0.03
N LEU A 351 -10.00 -16.16 -0.66
CA LEU A 351 -8.95 -15.19 -0.92
C LEU A 351 -9.11 -13.97 -0.01
N VAL A 352 -7.98 -13.38 0.33
CA VAL A 352 -7.90 -12.16 1.13
C VAL A 352 -8.25 -10.99 0.22
N GLN A 353 -9.14 -10.12 0.67
CA GLN A 353 -9.55 -8.96 -0.11
C GLN A 353 -8.48 -7.86 -0.02
N PRO A 354 -8.18 -7.14 -1.11
CA PRO A 354 -7.25 -6.03 -1.03
C PRO A 354 -7.86 -4.87 -0.24
N ASP A 355 -7.02 -4.12 0.49
CA ASP A 355 -7.46 -3.08 1.42
C ASP A 355 -8.38 -2.01 0.77
N TRP A 356 -8.07 -1.62 -0.47
CA TRP A 356 -8.87 -0.66 -1.23
C TRP A 356 -10.28 -1.18 -1.54
N MET A 357 -10.45 -2.49 -1.71
CA MET A 357 -11.75 -3.12 -1.94
C MET A 357 -12.57 -3.14 -0.65
N VAL A 358 -11.94 -3.49 0.49
CA VAL A 358 -12.57 -3.45 1.82
C VAL A 358 -13.07 -2.03 2.17
N ALA A 359 -12.37 -1.00 1.68
CA ALA A 359 -12.74 0.39 1.92
C ALA A 359 -14.00 0.84 1.17
N ILE A 360 -14.27 0.25 0.00
CA ILE A 360 -15.35 0.67 -0.90
C ILE A 360 -16.66 0.03 -0.46
N LYS A 361 -17.69 0.83 -0.25
CA LYS A 361 -19.00 0.32 0.19
C LYS A 361 -19.85 -0.25 -0.94
N HIS A 362 -19.69 0.25 -2.16
CA HIS A 362 -20.57 -0.07 -3.28
C HIS A 362 -19.80 -0.22 -4.59
N ASN A 363 -20.02 -1.34 -5.29
CA ASN A 363 -19.48 -1.64 -6.62
C ASN A 363 -17.96 -1.43 -6.78
N PRO A 364 -17.11 -2.21 -6.07
CA PRO A 364 -15.65 -2.09 -6.18
C PRO A 364 -15.12 -2.18 -7.62
N GLU A 365 -15.73 -3.01 -8.47
CA GLU A 365 -15.32 -3.14 -9.87
C GLU A 365 -15.50 -1.83 -10.66
N LYS A 366 -16.57 -1.09 -10.39
CA LYS A 366 -16.81 0.20 -11.07
C LYS A 366 -15.75 1.22 -10.68
N ILE A 367 -15.39 1.28 -9.40
CA ILE A 367 -14.34 2.18 -8.88
C ILE A 367 -12.98 1.80 -9.46
N ARG A 368 -12.62 0.51 -9.45
CA ARG A 368 -11.38 0.00 -10.05
C ARG A 368 -11.28 0.36 -11.52
N SER A 369 -12.32 0.05 -12.30
CA SER A 369 -12.34 0.34 -13.74
C SER A 369 -12.26 1.84 -14.02
N LEU A 370 -13.02 2.67 -13.30
CA LEU A 370 -13.00 4.13 -13.47
C LEU A 370 -11.64 4.72 -13.11
N TYR A 371 -11.03 4.24 -12.01
CA TYR A 371 -9.70 4.68 -11.58
C TYR A 371 -8.66 4.38 -12.67
N GLU A 372 -8.68 3.15 -13.20
CA GLU A 372 -7.75 2.74 -14.25
C GLU A 372 -7.94 3.54 -15.55
N THR A 373 -9.19 3.76 -15.97
CA THR A 373 -9.49 4.60 -17.15
C THR A 373 -9.00 6.03 -16.97
N ASN A 374 -9.29 6.66 -15.82
CA ASN A 374 -8.85 8.02 -15.51
C ASN A 374 -7.32 8.11 -15.45
N PHE A 375 -6.67 7.13 -14.81
CA PHE A 375 -5.21 7.07 -14.72
C PHE A 375 -4.57 7.01 -16.10
N ARG A 376 -5.04 6.12 -16.98
CA ARG A 376 -4.52 5.98 -18.35
C ARG A 376 -4.74 7.24 -19.18
N GLN A 377 -5.93 7.84 -19.09
CA GLN A 377 -6.25 9.07 -19.81
C GLN A 377 -5.33 10.22 -19.39
N GLN A 378 -5.18 10.43 -18.08
CA GLN A 378 -4.28 11.45 -17.53
C GLN A 378 -2.82 11.16 -17.92
N HIS A 379 -2.40 9.89 -17.92
CA HIS A 379 -1.05 9.51 -18.31
C HIS A 379 -0.80 9.86 -19.78
N GLN A 380 -1.73 9.52 -20.67
CA GLN A 380 -1.63 9.82 -22.10
C GLN A 380 -1.58 11.32 -22.39
N GLN A 381 -2.41 12.11 -21.70
CA GLN A 381 -2.43 13.57 -21.84
C GLN A 381 -1.11 14.23 -21.39
N ASN A 382 -0.35 13.55 -20.54
CA ASN A 382 0.83 14.09 -19.88
C ASN A 382 2.16 13.42 -20.28
N LEU A 383 2.17 12.60 -21.34
CA LEU A 383 3.39 11.94 -21.84
C LEU A 383 4.53 12.92 -22.14
N TRP A 384 4.20 14.17 -22.51
CA TRP A 384 5.16 15.23 -22.80
C TRP A 384 6.16 15.47 -21.64
N ALA A 385 5.72 15.29 -20.39
CA ALA A 385 6.57 15.48 -19.21
C ALA A 385 7.73 14.46 -19.17
N HIS A 386 7.48 13.21 -19.59
CA HIS A 386 8.51 12.17 -19.65
C HIS A 386 9.52 12.45 -20.77
N PHE A 387 9.07 12.95 -21.92
CA PHE A 387 9.98 13.38 -22.99
C PHE A 387 10.86 14.56 -22.58
N LEU A 388 10.33 15.52 -21.80
CA LEU A 388 11.15 16.58 -21.23
C LEU A 388 12.21 16.02 -20.28
N ASN A 389 11.88 15.07 -19.41
CA ASN A 389 12.86 14.41 -18.55
C ASN A 389 13.93 13.64 -19.34
N MET A 390 13.57 12.99 -20.46
CA MET A 390 14.56 12.40 -21.37
C MET A 390 15.48 13.46 -21.96
N GLY A 391 14.91 14.60 -22.38
CA GLY A 391 15.67 15.76 -22.86
C GLY A 391 16.64 16.30 -21.80
N PHE A 392 16.21 16.40 -20.55
CA PHE A 392 17.07 16.78 -19.43
C PHE A 392 18.15 15.73 -19.14
N GLY A 393 17.88 14.44 -19.36
CA GLY A 393 18.90 13.40 -19.28
C GLY A 393 20.03 13.62 -20.28
N LEU A 394 19.69 13.90 -21.54
CA LEU A 394 20.67 14.25 -22.58
C LEU A 394 21.38 15.59 -22.30
N TRP A 395 20.64 16.57 -21.79
CA TRP A 395 21.20 17.86 -21.37
C TRP A 395 22.27 17.66 -20.29
N LEU A 396 22.00 16.89 -19.23
CA LEU A 396 22.96 16.62 -18.15
C LEU A 396 24.21 15.88 -18.63
N ILE A 397 24.07 14.93 -19.57
CA ILE A 397 25.23 14.23 -20.15
C ILE A 397 26.17 15.20 -20.87
N THR A 398 25.63 16.26 -21.49
CA THR A 398 26.40 17.20 -22.31
C THR A 398 26.80 18.48 -21.56
N SER A 399 26.11 18.79 -20.46
CA SER A 399 26.30 20.02 -19.66
C SER A 399 27.72 20.20 -19.14
N PRO A 400 28.41 19.18 -18.60
CA PRO A 400 29.77 19.37 -18.10
C PRO A 400 30.76 19.86 -19.17
N ALA A 401 30.62 19.36 -20.40
CA ALA A 401 31.47 19.75 -21.52
C ALA A 401 31.08 21.13 -22.09
N SER A 402 29.78 21.45 -22.15
CA SER A 402 29.30 22.71 -22.73
C SER A 402 29.39 23.91 -21.78
N LEU A 403 29.23 23.69 -20.47
CA LEU A 403 29.29 24.71 -19.43
C LEU A 403 30.66 24.80 -18.74
N GLY A 404 31.63 23.96 -19.14
CA GLY A 404 33.00 24.01 -18.65
C GLY A 404 33.15 23.63 -17.18
N TYR A 405 32.61 22.48 -16.77
CA TYR A 405 32.70 22.02 -15.39
C TYR A 405 34.15 21.75 -15.01
N THR A 406 34.59 22.31 -13.88
CA THR A 406 35.96 22.15 -13.39
C THR A 406 36.08 21.05 -12.33
N SER A 407 34.97 20.63 -11.71
CA SER A 407 34.93 19.56 -10.71
C SER A 407 34.70 18.19 -11.37
N TYR A 408 35.68 17.30 -11.30
CA TYR A 408 35.55 15.93 -11.83
C TYR A 408 34.43 15.12 -11.17
N PRO A 409 34.26 15.11 -9.84
CA PRO A 409 33.15 14.42 -9.18
C PRO A 409 31.77 14.92 -9.65
N LEU A 410 31.61 16.23 -9.84
CA LEU A 410 30.35 16.82 -10.31
C LEU A 410 30.06 16.44 -11.76
N THR A 411 31.08 16.49 -12.63
CA THR A 411 30.97 16.00 -14.02
C THR A 411 30.49 14.55 -14.09
N LEU A 412 31.06 13.67 -13.26
CA LEU A 412 30.65 12.27 -13.22
C LEU A 412 29.22 12.11 -12.68
N SER A 413 28.87 12.87 -11.63
CA SER A 413 27.52 12.90 -11.06
C SER A 413 26.47 13.21 -12.12
N ASP A 414 26.70 14.24 -12.93
CA ASP A 414 25.77 14.68 -13.97
C ASP A 414 25.63 13.69 -15.13
N ILE A 415 26.74 13.14 -15.60
CA ILE A 415 26.72 12.15 -16.69
C ILE A 415 25.97 10.88 -16.25
N ILE A 416 26.23 10.40 -15.03
CA ILE A 416 25.53 9.24 -14.46
C ILE A 416 24.05 9.58 -14.26
N SER A 417 23.75 10.71 -13.62
CA SER A 417 22.37 11.15 -13.36
C SER A 417 21.58 11.29 -14.66
N GLY A 418 22.16 11.89 -15.69
CA GLY A 418 21.55 12.05 -17.01
C GLY A 418 21.31 10.71 -17.72
N SER A 419 22.25 9.78 -17.64
CA SER A 419 22.12 8.43 -18.23
C SER A 419 21.04 7.60 -17.54
N VAL A 420 21.01 7.61 -16.21
CA VAL A 420 20.02 6.90 -15.41
C VAL A 420 18.64 7.54 -15.56
N LEU A 421 18.57 8.88 -15.64
CA LEU A 421 17.33 9.60 -15.90
C LEU A 421 16.75 9.25 -17.26
N LEU A 422 17.58 9.18 -18.31
CA LEU A 422 17.14 8.80 -19.65
C LEU A 422 16.49 7.41 -19.66
N LEU A 423 17.07 6.45 -18.93
CA LEU A 423 16.51 5.11 -18.76
C LEU A 423 15.13 5.16 -18.07
N PHE A 424 15.03 5.75 -16.87
CA PHE A 424 13.78 5.73 -16.11
C PHE A 424 12.69 6.63 -16.70
N ALA A 425 13.05 7.73 -17.36
CA ALA A 425 12.11 8.56 -18.09
C ALA A 425 11.53 7.81 -19.30
N SER A 426 12.35 7.00 -19.99
CA SER A 426 11.88 6.12 -21.08
C SER A 426 10.93 5.04 -20.56
N LEU A 427 11.25 4.41 -19.41
CA LEU A 427 10.36 3.44 -18.77
C LEU A 427 9.03 4.09 -18.36
N SER A 428 9.07 5.34 -17.90
CA SER A 428 7.88 6.12 -17.50
C SER A 428 6.90 6.38 -18.65
N LEU A 429 7.29 6.25 -19.91
CA LEU A 429 6.35 6.34 -21.04
C LEU A 429 5.25 5.27 -20.97
N SER A 430 5.55 4.11 -20.39
CA SER A 430 4.57 3.06 -20.13
C SER A 430 3.80 3.37 -18.84
N TRP A 431 2.48 3.51 -18.93
CA TRP A 431 1.61 3.68 -17.76
C TRP A 431 1.75 2.53 -16.75
N ARG A 432 2.11 1.32 -17.23
CA ARG A 432 2.36 0.14 -16.39
C ARG A 432 3.64 0.26 -15.56
N LEU A 433 4.59 1.09 -15.99
CA LEU A 433 5.85 1.35 -15.31
C LEU A 433 5.88 2.78 -14.74
N SER A 434 4.70 3.35 -14.43
CA SER A 434 4.57 4.70 -13.87
C SER A 434 5.38 4.91 -12.58
N GLN A 435 5.67 3.84 -11.83
CA GLN A 435 6.56 3.89 -10.66
C GLN A 435 8.00 4.35 -10.98
N ALA A 436 8.46 4.21 -12.24
CA ALA A 436 9.76 4.71 -12.68
C ALA A 436 9.92 6.22 -12.49
N ARG A 437 8.81 6.97 -12.43
CA ARG A 437 8.80 8.41 -12.14
C ARG A 437 9.35 8.74 -10.76
N TRP A 438 9.22 7.84 -9.77
CA TRP A 438 9.87 8.03 -8.45
C TRP A 438 11.40 8.00 -8.56
N ALA A 439 11.95 7.13 -9.41
CA ALA A 439 13.38 7.12 -9.67
C ALA A 439 13.83 8.43 -10.34
N CYS A 440 13.07 8.94 -11.31
CA CYS A 440 13.33 10.27 -11.89
C CYS A 440 13.31 11.38 -10.83
N ALA A 441 12.32 11.39 -9.94
CA ALA A 441 12.23 12.36 -8.86
C ALA A 441 13.40 12.27 -7.88
N LEU A 442 13.88 11.07 -7.55
CA LEU A 442 15.07 10.88 -6.70
C LEU A 442 16.34 11.40 -7.38
N ILE A 443 16.47 11.26 -8.69
CA ILE A 443 17.59 11.84 -9.46
C ILE A 443 17.50 13.37 -9.44
N GLY A 444 16.31 13.92 -9.66
CA GLY A 444 16.11 15.37 -9.57
C GLY A 444 16.42 15.92 -8.17
N LEU A 445 16.04 15.18 -7.12
CA LEU A 445 16.40 15.49 -5.73
C LEU A 445 17.92 15.48 -5.54
N TRP A 446 18.61 14.44 -6.03
CA TRP A 446 20.06 14.36 -5.99
C TRP A 446 20.73 15.57 -6.65
N LEU A 447 20.26 15.97 -7.84
CA LEU A 447 20.80 17.13 -8.57
C LEU A 447 20.63 18.45 -7.81
N ILE A 448 19.56 18.62 -7.01
CA ILE A 448 19.41 19.81 -6.16
C ILE A 448 20.52 19.87 -5.09
N PHE A 449 20.96 18.72 -4.56
CA PHE A 449 21.96 18.65 -3.49
C PHE A 449 23.40 18.44 -3.97
N ALA A 450 23.61 17.80 -5.12
CA ALA A 450 24.92 17.47 -5.68
C ALA A 450 25.88 18.68 -5.74
N PRO A 451 25.49 19.87 -6.23
CA PRO A 451 26.40 21.00 -6.28
C PRO A 451 26.76 21.54 -4.88
N LEU A 452 25.94 21.29 -3.85
CA LEU A 452 26.27 21.63 -2.47
C LEU A 452 27.27 20.63 -1.87
N VAL A 453 27.04 19.33 -2.11
CA VAL A 453 27.92 18.24 -1.65
C VAL A 453 29.31 18.35 -2.25
N PHE A 454 29.38 18.66 -3.55
CA PHE A 454 30.65 18.78 -4.27
C PHE A 454 31.24 20.19 -4.27
N TRP A 455 30.65 21.13 -3.52
CA TRP A 455 31.09 22.53 -3.46
C TRP A 455 31.32 23.11 -4.87
N ALA A 456 30.23 23.20 -5.64
CA ALA A 456 30.26 23.50 -7.07
C ALA A 456 31.12 24.74 -7.37
N PRO A 457 32.24 24.56 -8.11
CA PRO A 457 33.23 25.62 -8.29
C PRO A 457 32.78 26.73 -9.24
N THR A 458 31.72 26.50 -10.03
CA THR A 458 31.21 27.49 -10.99
C THR A 458 29.73 27.75 -10.77
N ALA A 459 29.33 29.01 -10.96
CA ALA A 459 27.93 29.44 -10.90
C ALA A 459 27.06 28.70 -11.92
N ALA A 460 27.62 28.39 -13.10
CA ALA A 460 26.94 27.67 -14.16
C ALA A 460 26.56 26.26 -13.72
N ALA A 461 27.46 25.52 -13.06
CA ALA A 461 27.18 24.17 -12.57
C ALA A 461 26.12 24.19 -11.46
N TYR A 462 26.28 25.08 -10.47
CA TYR A 462 25.30 25.22 -9.40
C TYR A 462 23.89 25.58 -9.91
N LEU A 463 23.79 26.54 -10.82
CA LEU A 463 22.52 26.95 -11.41
C LEU A 463 21.90 25.84 -12.27
N ASN A 464 22.71 25.16 -13.06
CA ASN A 464 22.26 24.08 -13.93
C ASN A 464 21.61 22.96 -13.08
N ASP A 465 22.33 22.42 -12.10
CA ASP A 465 21.88 21.23 -11.39
C ASP A 465 20.66 21.52 -10.52
N THR A 466 20.64 22.68 -9.86
CA THR A 466 19.49 23.11 -9.06
C THR A 466 18.24 23.35 -9.92
N LEU A 467 18.37 24.01 -11.07
CA LEU A 467 17.24 24.27 -11.97
C LEU A 467 16.74 23.00 -12.64
N ILE A 468 17.64 22.23 -13.24
CA ILE A 468 17.30 20.99 -13.94
C ILE A 468 16.78 19.95 -12.96
N GLY A 469 17.39 19.82 -11.78
CA GLY A 469 16.90 18.96 -10.71
C GLY A 469 15.47 19.31 -10.28
N THR A 470 15.17 20.60 -10.09
CA THR A 470 13.83 21.09 -9.77
C THR A 470 12.82 20.73 -10.87
N LEU A 471 13.17 20.96 -12.14
CA LEU A 471 12.31 20.64 -13.29
C LEU A 471 12.05 19.13 -13.40
N ILE A 472 13.08 18.31 -13.20
CA ILE A 472 12.96 16.84 -13.23
C ILE A 472 11.99 16.37 -12.16
N VAL A 473 12.11 16.86 -10.91
CA VAL A 473 11.14 16.51 -9.85
C VAL A 473 9.74 16.96 -10.27
N GLY A 474 9.58 18.18 -10.76
CA GLY A 474 8.28 18.70 -11.19
C GLY A 474 7.61 17.83 -12.26
N PHE A 475 8.31 17.54 -13.36
CA PHE A 475 7.78 16.68 -14.43
C PHE A 475 7.61 15.22 -14.01
N SER A 476 8.27 14.78 -12.94
CA SER A 476 8.15 13.43 -12.41
C SER A 476 6.95 13.24 -11.50
N VAL A 477 6.67 14.15 -10.55
CA VAL A 477 5.66 13.92 -9.48
C VAL A 477 4.53 14.94 -9.41
N ILE A 478 4.67 16.15 -9.97
CA ILE A 478 3.58 17.16 -9.98
C ILE A 478 2.55 16.83 -11.07
N VAL A 479 3.03 16.29 -12.19
CA VAL A 479 2.21 16.02 -13.38
C VAL A 479 1.24 14.84 -13.11
N ARG A 480 -0.01 14.95 -13.56
CA ARG A 480 -1.01 13.88 -13.40
C ARG A 480 -0.70 12.68 -14.29
N PRO A 481 -1.07 11.45 -13.92
CA PRO A 481 -1.81 11.06 -12.71
C PRO A 481 -0.91 11.01 -11.47
N ASP A 482 -1.53 11.09 -10.29
CA ASP A 482 -0.85 10.87 -9.00
C ASP A 482 -0.42 9.40 -8.89
N ILE A 483 0.80 9.15 -8.43
CA ILE A 483 1.36 7.81 -8.31
C ILE A 483 1.22 7.34 -6.86
N GLY A 484 0.81 6.09 -6.68
CA GLY A 484 0.76 5.46 -5.35
C GLY A 484 -0.51 5.73 -4.55
N VAL A 485 -1.47 6.48 -5.10
CA VAL A 485 -2.78 6.72 -4.46
C VAL A 485 -3.71 5.53 -4.71
N ALA A 486 -4.40 5.05 -3.67
CA ALA A 486 -5.34 3.93 -3.78
C ALA A 486 -6.66 4.34 -4.49
N PRO A 487 -7.37 3.43 -5.20
CA PRO A 487 -8.58 3.75 -5.95
C PRO A 487 -9.70 4.41 -5.12
N ASN A 488 -9.93 3.90 -3.91
CA ASN A 488 -10.86 4.44 -2.91
C ASN A 488 -10.48 5.87 -2.49
N ALA A 489 -9.19 6.12 -2.27
CA ALA A 489 -8.69 7.45 -1.91
C ALA A 489 -8.85 8.44 -3.08
N ALA A 490 -8.53 8.01 -4.30
CA ALA A 490 -8.58 8.87 -5.48
C ALA A 490 -10.01 9.28 -5.89
N LEU A 491 -10.99 8.37 -5.77
CA LEU A 491 -12.33 8.56 -6.34
C LEU A 491 -13.45 8.80 -5.32
N GLU A 492 -13.27 8.39 -4.06
CA GLU A 492 -14.28 8.52 -3.02
C GLU A 492 -13.77 9.37 -1.84
N GLY A 493 -14.68 9.75 -0.94
CA GLY A 493 -14.38 10.54 0.26
C GLY A 493 -14.54 12.06 0.09
N PRO A 494 -14.58 12.80 1.19
CA PRO A 494 -14.82 14.24 1.16
C PRO A 494 -13.56 15.02 0.74
N VAL A 495 -13.75 16.23 0.21
CA VAL A 495 -12.64 17.18 0.00
C VAL A 495 -12.31 17.91 1.30
N ILE A 496 -13.34 18.31 2.04
CA ILE A 496 -13.23 18.97 3.34
C ILE A 496 -13.21 17.92 4.46
N PRO A 497 -12.27 17.99 5.43
CA PRO A 497 -12.27 17.08 6.57
C PRO A 497 -13.60 17.11 7.36
N PRO A 498 -14.10 15.98 7.88
CA PRO A 498 -15.33 15.95 8.66
C PRO A 498 -15.34 16.95 9.83
N GLY A 499 -16.34 17.83 9.85
CA GLY A 499 -16.52 18.89 10.87
C GLY A 499 -15.76 20.19 10.59
N TRP A 500 -15.01 20.27 9.49
CA TRP A 500 -14.30 21.48 9.08
C TRP A 500 -15.16 22.32 8.13
N ASP A 501 -14.93 23.63 8.12
CA ASP A 501 -15.65 24.57 7.24
C ASP A 501 -15.01 24.74 5.86
N PHE A 502 -13.72 24.41 5.72
CA PHE A 502 -12.91 24.57 4.51
C PHE A 502 -11.88 23.44 4.40
N SER A 503 -11.34 23.21 3.20
CA SER A 503 -10.23 22.27 3.06
C SER A 503 -8.88 22.93 3.43
N PRO A 504 -8.14 22.39 4.42
CA PRO A 504 -6.80 22.88 4.75
C PRO A 504 -5.76 22.58 3.67
N SER A 505 -6.07 21.64 2.76
CA SER A 505 -5.25 21.30 1.60
C SER A 505 -5.58 22.14 0.36
N SER A 506 -6.52 23.09 0.45
CA SER A 506 -6.92 23.89 -0.71
C SER A 506 -5.73 24.66 -1.29
N TRP A 507 -5.83 24.99 -2.58
CA TRP A 507 -4.79 25.78 -3.23
C TRP A 507 -4.59 27.15 -2.57
N PHE A 508 -5.67 27.77 -2.11
CA PHE A 508 -5.59 29.09 -1.49
C PHE A 508 -4.96 29.08 -0.11
N GLN A 509 -4.99 27.95 0.63
CA GLN A 509 -4.22 27.82 1.89
C GLN A 509 -2.73 27.60 1.64
N ARG A 510 -2.36 26.92 0.54
CA ARG A 510 -0.96 26.60 0.22
C ARG A 510 -0.23 27.73 -0.51
N LEU A 511 -0.95 28.57 -1.25
CA LEU A 511 -0.34 29.62 -2.07
C LEU A 511 0.50 30.64 -1.25
N PRO A 512 0.07 31.11 -0.06
CA PRO A 512 0.93 31.95 0.80
C PRO A 512 2.26 31.27 1.14
N ILE A 513 2.23 29.98 1.48
CA ILE A 513 3.43 29.20 1.80
C ILE A 513 4.37 29.17 0.59
N ILE A 514 3.84 28.84 -0.60
CA ILE A 514 4.62 28.76 -1.84
C ILE A 514 5.25 30.11 -2.21
N ILE A 515 4.50 31.22 -2.09
CA ILE A 515 5.01 32.57 -2.38
C ILE A 515 6.15 32.93 -1.43
N LEU A 516 5.99 32.67 -0.13
CA LEU A 516 7.03 32.93 0.87
C LEU A 516 8.26 32.04 0.66
N ALA A 517 8.06 30.78 0.25
CA ALA A 517 9.15 29.87 -0.08
C ALA A 517 9.94 30.35 -1.31
N TYR A 518 9.30 30.96 -2.32
CA TYR A 518 10.02 31.60 -3.42
C TYR A 518 10.89 32.78 -2.95
N ILE A 519 10.38 33.61 -2.04
CA ILE A 519 11.16 34.72 -1.46
C ILE A 519 12.39 34.16 -0.73
N GLY A 520 12.18 33.16 0.13
CA GLY A 520 13.26 32.48 0.84
C GLY A 520 14.28 31.83 -0.11
N PHE A 521 13.81 31.14 -1.15
CA PHE A 521 14.65 30.52 -2.18
C PHE A 521 15.57 31.53 -2.85
N PHE A 522 15.04 32.67 -3.32
CA PHE A 522 15.87 33.66 -4.02
C PHE A 522 16.92 34.29 -3.10
N ILE A 523 16.56 34.56 -1.85
CA ILE A 523 17.49 35.09 -0.84
C ILE A 523 18.59 34.06 -0.54
N SER A 524 18.19 32.83 -0.19
CA SER A 524 19.13 31.75 0.13
C SER A 524 20.04 31.41 -1.04
N ARG A 525 19.50 31.32 -2.26
CA ARG A 525 20.30 31.10 -3.47
C ARG A 525 21.34 32.21 -3.70
N TYR A 526 20.96 33.46 -3.48
CA TYR A 526 21.89 34.60 -3.60
C TYR A 526 23.02 34.52 -2.57
N MET A 527 22.70 34.22 -1.30
CA MET A 527 23.72 34.02 -0.27
C MET A 527 24.61 32.80 -0.54
N THR A 528 24.04 31.72 -1.11
CA THR A 528 24.82 30.53 -1.50
C THR A 528 25.86 30.85 -2.56
N ALA A 529 25.52 31.72 -3.51
CA ALA A 529 26.47 32.15 -4.55
C ALA A 529 27.70 32.81 -3.92
N TYR A 530 27.54 33.58 -2.84
CA TYR A 530 28.67 34.12 -2.10
C TYR A 530 29.47 33.04 -1.36
N GLN A 531 28.79 32.11 -0.67
CA GLN A 531 29.46 31.03 0.07
C GLN A 531 30.27 30.09 -0.83
N LEU A 532 29.80 29.87 -2.06
CA LEU A 532 30.52 29.10 -3.09
C LEU A 532 31.58 29.93 -3.84
N GLY A 533 31.73 31.22 -3.54
CA GLY A 533 32.71 32.11 -4.18
C GLY A 533 32.36 32.50 -5.61
N HIS A 534 31.07 32.47 -5.99
CA HIS A 534 30.60 32.87 -7.33
C HIS A 534 30.41 34.38 -7.46
N ILE A 535 30.24 35.09 -6.34
CA ILE A 535 30.13 36.54 -6.26
C ILE A 535 31.00 37.04 -5.11
N ASP A 536 31.57 38.24 -5.28
CA ASP A 536 32.54 38.80 -4.32
C ASP A 536 31.90 39.56 -3.16
N HIS A 537 30.63 39.97 -3.31
CA HIS A 537 29.92 40.80 -2.34
C HIS A 537 28.44 40.44 -2.22
N VAL A 538 27.89 40.61 -1.02
CA VAL A 538 26.45 40.46 -0.73
C VAL A 538 25.84 41.81 -0.38
N TRP A 539 24.63 42.06 -0.86
CA TRP A 539 23.87 43.26 -0.50
C TRP A 539 23.51 43.28 1.00
N GLU A 540 24.04 44.27 1.73
CA GLU A 540 23.75 44.55 3.15
C GLU A 540 23.75 46.07 3.39
N PRO A 541 22.58 46.70 3.50
CA PRO A 541 22.48 48.16 3.62
C PRO A 541 22.49 48.69 5.07
N PHE A 542 22.30 47.84 6.09
CA PHE A 542 22.03 48.30 7.45
C PHE A 542 23.11 47.91 8.46
N PHE A 543 23.77 46.76 8.25
CA PHE A 543 24.63 46.17 9.27
C PHE A 543 26.09 46.06 8.81
N MET A 544 27.00 46.65 9.60
CA MET A 544 28.44 46.51 9.37
C MET A 544 28.96 45.20 9.97
N GLY A 545 29.95 44.59 9.33
CA GLY A 545 30.67 43.43 9.87
C GLY A 545 31.69 43.85 10.94
N ASP A 546 32.61 42.95 11.28
CA ASP A 546 33.67 43.25 12.25
C ASP A 546 34.66 44.28 11.68
N LEU A 547 35.02 45.29 12.49
CA LEU A 547 35.83 46.45 12.09
C LEU A 547 37.24 46.15 11.52
N PRO A 548 37.92 45.04 11.85
CA PRO A 548 39.21 44.69 11.26
C PRO A 548 39.14 44.09 9.85
N ASP A 549 37.97 43.63 9.39
CA ASP A 549 37.78 42.97 8.09
C ASP A 549 36.87 43.81 7.17
N ALA A 550 36.99 43.64 5.85
CA ALA A 550 36.23 44.42 4.86
C ALA A 550 34.79 43.90 4.63
N LYS A 551 34.30 43.00 5.48
CA LYS A 551 32.99 42.35 5.32
C LYS A 551 31.84 43.19 5.85
N ASN A 552 30.70 43.08 5.20
CA ASN A 552 29.44 43.57 5.77
C ASN A 552 28.80 42.54 6.73
N GLY A 553 27.73 42.92 7.43
CA GLY A 553 27.10 42.08 8.45
C GLY A 553 26.55 40.75 7.90
N THR A 554 25.99 40.75 6.69
CA THR A 554 25.51 39.53 6.04
C THR A 554 26.67 38.58 5.71
N GLU A 555 27.74 39.11 5.10
CA GLU A 555 28.95 38.34 4.72
C GLU A 555 29.63 37.71 5.95
N GLU A 556 29.67 38.45 7.06
CA GLU A 556 30.22 37.95 8.33
C GLU A 556 29.41 36.77 8.87
N ILE A 557 28.08 36.87 8.85
CA ILE A 557 27.20 35.82 9.38
C ILE A 557 27.29 34.54 8.56
N ILE A 558 27.19 34.62 7.24
CA ILE A 558 27.20 33.45 6.34
C ILE A 558 28.61 32.86 6.14
N THR A 559 29.66 33.48 6.71
CA THR A 559 31.02 32.91 6.72
C THR A 559 31.56 32.67 8.14
N SER A 560 30.68 32.80 9.13
CA SER A 560 30.98 32.57 10.56
C SER A 560 31.39 31.11 10.84
N SER A 561 32.01 30.89 11.99
CA SER A 561 32.36 29.54 12.46
C SER A 561 31.15 28.61 12.61
N ILE A 562 29.97 29.18 12.91
CA ILE A 562 28.71 28.46 13.04
C ILE A 562 28.20 28.02 11.67
N SER A 563 28.25 28.91 10.68
CA SER A 563 27.90 28.57 9.29
C SER A 563 28.85 27.51 8.71
N LYS A 564 30.16 27.66 8.95
CA LYS A 564 31.20 26.69 8.55
C LYS A 564 31.18 25.36 9.30
N ALA A 565 30.36 25.21 10.33
CA ALA A 565 30.21 23.95 11.05
C ALA A 565 29.46 22.89 10.21
N PHE A 566 28.71 23.30 9.20
CA PHE A 566 28.04 22.38 8.27
C PHE A 566 28.99 21.90 7.16
N PRO A 567 28.85 20.64 6.71
CA PRO A 567 29.70 20.08 5.65
C PRO A 567 29.41 20.65 4.24
N VAL A 568 28.32 21.42 4.11
CA VAL A 568 27.85 22.07 2.88
C VAL A 568 27.46 23.51 3.19
N PRO A 569 27.39 24.42 2.19
CA PRO A 569 26.92 25.78 2.41
C PRO A 569 25.51 25.79 3.04
N ASP A 570 25.37 26.40 4.21
CA ASP A 570 24.10 26.44 4.97
C ASP A 570 23.00 27.22 4.23
N ALA A 571 23.34 28.33 3.57
CA ALA A 571 22.40 29.05 2.71
C ALA A 571 21.98 28.21 1.51
N GLY A 572 22.88 27.36 1.00
CA GLY A 572 22.59 26.40 -0.06
C GLY A 572 21.63 25.31 0.39
N LEU A 573 21.86 24.76 1.59
CA LEU A 573 20.93 23.82 2.22
C LEU A 573 19.54 24.47 2.39
N GLY A 574 19.48 25.73 2.84
CA GLY A 574 18.25 26.50 2.90
C GLY A 574 17.56 26.63 1.54
N ALA A 575 18.29 26.99 0.48
CA ALA A 575 17.76 27.11 -0.88
C ALA A 575 17.17 25.78 -1.38
N ALA A 576 17.86 24.66 -1.13
CA ALA A 576 17.37 23.33 -1.47
C ALA A 576 16.06 23.00 -0.74
N VAL A 577 15.92 23.33 0.54
CA VAL A 577 14.66 23.10 1.23
C VAL A 577 13.55 24.00 0.69
N TYR A 578 13.79 25.29 0.45
CA TYR A 578 12.76 26.14 -0.15
C TYR A 578 12.27 25.61 -1.50
N ILE A 579 13.15 25.05 -2.33
CA ILE A 579 12.75 24.34 -3.57
C ILE A 579 11.80 23.19 -3.22
N LEU A 580 12.14 22.37 -2.23
CA LEU A 580 11.30 21.24 -1.83
C LEU A 580 9.96 21.72 -1.24
N GLU A 581 9.91 22.81 -0.49
CA GLU A 581 8.66 23.43 0.00
C GLU A 581 7.78 23.88 -1.17
N ILE A 582 8.36 24.50 -2.19
CA ILE A 582 7.64 24.90 -3.42
C ILE A 582 7.09 23.65 -4.12
N LEU A 583 7.93 22.65 -4.39
CA LEU A 583 7.55 21.44 -5.11
C LEU A 583 6.47 20.66 -4.35
N THR A 584 6.70 20.36 -3.07
CA THR A 584 5.74 19.63 -2.24
C THR A 584 4.48 20.45 -2.00
N GLY A 585 4.56 21.78 -1.92
CA GLY A 585 3.41 22.70 -1.84
C GLY A 585 2.52 22.64 -3.08
N ILE A 586 3.09 22.45 -4.26
CA ILE A 586 2.37 22.34 -5.54
C ILE A 586 1.71 20.96 -5.75
N ILE A 587 2.32 19.88 -5.26
CA ILE A 587 1.81 18.51 -5.45
C ILE A 587 0.43 18.32 -4.79
N GLY A 588 -0.48 17.66 -5.50
CA GLY A 588 -1.79 17.23 -4.98
C GLY A 588 -2.89 18.29 -5.04
N GLY A 589 -4.13 17.86 -4.76
CA GLY A 589 -5.32 18.71 -4.72
C GLY A 589 -5.82 18.99 -3.31
N ALA A 590 -7.01 19.58 -3.21
CA ALA A 590 -7.67 19.89 -1.93
C ALA A 590 -8.06 18.65 -1.09
N ASN A 591 -7.88 17.43 -1.61
CA ASN A 591 -8.08 16.18 -0.90
C ASN A 591 -6.77 15.51 -0.44
N ARG A 592 -5.60 16.16 -0.61
CA ARG A 592 -4.30 15.52 -0.34
C ARG A 592 -4.06 15.15 1.12
N TRP A 593 -4.71 15.83 2.09
CA TRP A 593 -4.71 15.44 3.50
C TRP A 593 -5.12 13.98 3.75
N ARG A 594 -5.93 13.38 2.85
CA ARG A 594 -6.32 11.97 2.93
C ARG A 594 -5.78 11.09 1.80
N THR A 595 -5.46 11.65 0.63
CA THR A 595 -4.95 10.87 -0.50
C THR A 595 -3.43 10.69 -0.48
N MET A 596 -2.69 11.63 0.11
CA MET A 596 -1.23 11.57 0.27
C MET A 596 -0.80 12.04 1.68
N PRO A 597 -1.24 11.37 2.77
CA PRO A 597 -0.93 11.80 4.14
C PRO A 597 0.57 11.98 4.40
N TRP A 598 1.41 11.07 3.89
CA TRP A 598 2.86 11.13 4.03
C TRP A 598 3.46 12.43 3.50
N LEU A 599 2.93 12.94 2.37
CA LEU A 599 3.42 14.16 1.74
C LEU A 599 3.08 15.38 2.58
N VAL A 600 1.88 15.41 3.16
CA VAL A 600 1.46 16.48 4.07
C VAL A 600 2.30 16.49 5.34
N LEU A 601 2.54 15.32 5.93
CA LEU A 601 3.42 15.21 7.10
C LEU A 601 4.85 15.66 6.77
N LEU A 602 5.40 15.23 5.63
CA LEU A 602 6.71 15.68 5.14
C LEU A 602 6.76 17.20 4.98
N PHE A 603 5.75 17.79 4.33
CA PHE A 603 5.64 19.23 4.10
C PHE A 603 5.67 20.02 5.41
N GLY A 604 4.90 19.59 6.41
CA GLY A 604 4.92 20.25 7.72
C GLY A 604 6.18 20.00 8.55
N ILE A 605 6.78 18.80 8.44
CA ILE A 605 8.08 18.46 9.06
C ILE A 605 9.23 19.27 8.44
N MET A 606 9.11 19.72 7.20
CA MET A 606 10.09 20.64 6.64
C MET A 606 9.93 22.03 7.26
N ILE A 607 8.72 22.60 7.22
CA ILE A 607 8.47 23.99 7.63
C ILE A 607 8.75 24.22 9.12
N VAL A 608 8.28 23.35 10.02
CA VAL A 608 8.30 23.61 11.47
C VAL A 608 9.72 23.55 12.05
N PRO A 609 10.48 22.43 11.94
CA PRO A 609 11.90 22.36 12.28
C PRO A 609 12.76 23.44 11.63
N LEU A 610 12.56 23.77 10.36
CA LEU A 610 13.37 24.81 9.70
C LEU A 610 13.03 26.21 10.18
N GLY A 611 11.77 26.46 10.54
CA GLY A 611 11.40 27.64 11.30
C GLY A 611 12.24 27.75 12.57
N ILE A 612 12.34 26.67 13.36
CA ILE A 612 13.14 26.64 14.60
C ILE A 612 14.63 26.90 14.33
N VAL A 613 15.21 26.28 13.29
CA VAL A 613 16.60 26.53 12.90
C VAL A 613 16.80 28.00 12.50
N SER A 614 15.89 28.55 11.70
CA SER A 614 15.94 29.96 11.26
C SER A 614 15.87 30.93 12.44
N ILE A 615 14.99 30.65 13.42
CA ILE A 615 14.89 31.45 14.66
C ILE A 615 16.17 31.33 15.49
N THR A 616 16.74 30.14 15.57
CA THR A 616 18.01 29.91 16.28
C THR A 616 19.12 30.77 15.68
N PHE A 617 19.17 30.90 14.36
CA PHE A 617 20.09 31.83 13.69
C PHE A 617 19.81 33.29 14.03
N ILE A 618 18.55 33.75 14.10
CA ILE A 618 18.22 35.12 14.54
C ILE A 618 18.69 35.38 15.98
N VAL A 619 18.51 34.41 16.87
CA VAL A 619 18.94 34.51 18.28
C VAL A 619 20.47 34.64 18.38
N ILE A 620 21.18 33.82 17.61
CA ILE A 620 22.64 33.72 17.67
C ILE A 620 23.36 34.96 17.11
N GLN A 621 22.81 35.63 16.09
CA GLN A 621 23.46 36.75 15.39
C GLN A 621 24.01 37.86 16.33
N PRO A 622 23.19 38.55 17.14
CA PRO A 622 23.68 39.62 18.02
C PRO A 622 24.31 39.11 19.33
N ILE A 623 24.13 37.83 19.68
CA ILE A 623 24.64 37.24 20.92
C ILE A 623 26.06 36.72 20.74
N LEU A 624 26.32 35.99 19.64
CA LEU A 624 27.61 35.34 19.38
C LEU A 624 28.44 36.05 18.31
N LEU A 625 27.80 36.70 17.34
CA LEU A 625 28.50 37.27 16.17
C LEU A 625 28.53 38.81 16.19
N ASN A 626 27.88 39.46 17.15
CA ASN A 626 27.85 40.92 17.33
C ASN A 626 27.44 41.74 16.08
N THR A 627 26.75 41.13 15.12
CA THR A 627 26.23 41.78 13.92
C THR A 627 24.91 41.14 13.49
N TRP A 628 24.29 41.65 12.43
CA TRP A 628 23.02 41.17 11.88
C TRP A 628 23.10 41.00 10.37
N CYS A 629 22.22 40.16 9.85
CA CYS A 629 22.10 39.87 8.43
C CYS A 629 20.69 40.27 7.97
N THR A 630 20.58 41.35 7.19
CA THR A 630 19.31 41.87 6.67
C THR A 630 18.56 40.80 5.89
N LEU A 631 19.26 40.09 5.01
CA LEU A 631 18.68 39.03 4.18
C LEU A 631 18.20 37.83 5.00
N CYS A 632 18.96 37.44 6.03
CA CYS A 632 18.60 36.35 6.92
C CYS A 632 17.36 36.68 7.76
N LEU A 633 17.24 37.94 8.21
CA LEU A 633 16.03 38.41 8.91
C LEU A 633 14.80 38.36 8.02
N ILE A 634 14.90 38.81 6.75
CA ILE A 634 13.79 38.73 5.79
C ILE A 634 13.39 37.27 5.55
N ALA A 635 14.36 36.39 5.28
CA ALA A 635 14.11 34.97 5.06
C ALA A 635 13.47 34.30 6.29
N ALA A 636 13.95 34.61 7.49
CA ALA A 636 13.42 34.05 8.72
C ALA A 636 12.01 34.56 9.04
N VAL A 637 11.69 35.83 8.76
CA VAL A 637 10.33 36.35 8.85
C VAL A 637 9.41 35.65 7.86
N ALA A 638 9.86 35.46 6.61
CA ALA A 638 9.10 34.72 5.61
C ALA A 638 8.77 33.30 6.09
N MET A 639 9.76 32.57 6.60
CA MET A 639 9.57 31.24 7.18
C MET A 639 8.62 31.23 8.37
N LEU A 640 8.75 32.21 9.26
CA LEU A 640 7.92 32.26 10.46
C LEU A 640 6.45 32.50 10.12
N ILE A 641 6.16 33.27 9.06
CA ILE A 641 4.80 33.47 8.55
C ILE A 641 4.24 32.20 7.89
N GLN A 642 5.07 31.31 7.33
CA GLN A 642 4.60 30.04 6.78
C GLN A 642 4.09 29.06 7.85
N VAL A 643 4.70 29.07 9.04
CA VAL A 643 4.45 28.10 10.11
C VAL A 643 2.95 27.97 10.47
N PRO A 644 2.19 29.04 10.68
CA PRO A 644 0.74 28.95 10.93
C PRO A 644 -0.07 28.25 9.84
N TYR A 645 0.27 28.46 8.57
CA TYR A 645 -0.47 27.89 7.43
C TYR A 645 -0.29 26.37 7.32
N SER A 646 0.80 25.80 7.84
CA SER A 646 1.07 24.36 7.74
C SER A 646 0.34 23.53 8.80
N PHE A 647 -0.02 24.12 9.95
CA PHE A 647 -0.63 23.39 11.06
C PHE A 647 -2.01 22.81 10.74
N ASP A 648 -2.83 23.55 10.00
CA ASP A 648 -4.18 23.11 9.66
C ASP A 648 -4.16 21.80 8.86
N GLU A 649 -3.26 21.70 7.89
CA GLU A 649 -3.12 20.50 7.08
C GLU A 649 -2.53 19.31 7.87
N LEU A 650 -1.53 19.58 8.72
CA LEU A 650 -0.93 18.58 9.60
C LEU A 650 -1.93 17.99 10.58
N ILE A 651 -2.76 18.85 11.19
CA ILE A 651 -3.77 18.44 12.17
C ILE A 651 -4.88 17.67 11.48
N ALA A 652 -5.41 18.15 10.35
CA ALA A 652 -6.43 17.42 9.60
C ALA A 652 -5.95 16.02 9.18
N THR A 653 -4.72 15.91 8.69
CA THR A 653 -4.09 14.64 8.31
C THR A 653 -3.88 13.73 9.52
N SER A 654 -3.42 14.27 10.65
CA SER A 654 -3.21 13.49 11.88
C SER A 654 -4.51 12.96 12.46
N ILE A 655 -5.58 13.77 12.47
CA ILE A 655 -6.91 13.34 12.91
C ILE A 655 -7.46 12.28 11.95
N PHE A 656 -7.28 12.45 10.64
CA PHE A 656 -7.66 11.46 9.63
C PHE A 656 -7.00 10.11 9.89
N LEU A 657 -5.67 10.08 10.00
CA LEU A 657 -4.90 8.86 10.27
C LEU A 657 -5.36 8.21 11.59
N TRP A 658 -5.58 9.00 12.64
CA TRP A 658 -6.10 8.50 13.91
C TRP A 658 -7.50 7.90 13.80
N ARG A 659 -8.42 8.53 13.04
CA ARG A 659 -9.76 7.98 12.78
C ARG A 659 -9.70 6.65 12.04
N ARG A 660 -8.87 6.54 11.00
CA ARG A 660 -8.72 5.29 10.22
C ARG A 660 -8.11 4.17 11.06
N TRP A 661 -7.07 4.48 11.84
CA TRP A 661 -6.49 3.52 12.78
C TRP A 661 -7.51 3.03 13.81
N LYS A 662 -8.31 3.95 14.39
CA LYS A 662 -9.40 3.57 15.32
C LYS A 662 -10.50 2.74 14.66
N ALA A 663 -10.68 2.86 13.34
CA ALA A 663 -11.59 2.04 12.55
C ALA A 663 -11.00 0.67 12.16
N GLY A 664 -9.82 0.30 12.67
CA GLY A 664 -9.16 -0.98 12.41
C GLY A 664 -8.49 -1.07 11.04
N ARG A 665 -8.19 0.07 10.41
CA ARG A 665 -7.55 0.13 9.09
C ARG A 665 -6.02 0.20 9.22
N PRO A 666 -5.25 -0.33 8.25
CA PRO A 666 -3.79 -0.40 8.31
C PRO A 666 -3.14 0.99 8.20
N LEU A 667 -2.59 1.48 9.30
CA LEU A 667 -2.13 2.87 9.43
C LEU A 667 -0.94 3.18 8.50
N LEU A 668 0.07 2.32 8.48
CA LEU A 668 1.28 2.51 7.67
C LEU A 668 0.96 2.48 6.18
N ARG A 669 0.06 1.61 5.76
CA ARG A 669 -0.39 1.55 4.36
C ARG A 669 -1.14 2.83 3.98
N ILE A 670 -2.11 3.24 4.79
CA ILE A 670 -2.92 4.45 4.56
C ILE A 670 -2.05 5.71 4.54
N LEU A 671 -0.98 5.76 5.34
CA LEU A 671 -0.02 6.86 5.30
C LEU A 671 0.54 7.10 3.89
N PHE A 672 0.86 6.04 3.14
CA PHE A 672 1.44 6.13 1.80
C PHE A 672 0.42 6.19 0.67
N VAL A 673 -0.66 5.41 0.75
CA VAL A 673 -1.63 5.26 -0.36
C VAL A 673 -2.93 6.04 -0.18
N GLY A 674 -3.16 6.59 1.02
CA GLY A 674 -4.38 7.29 1.39
C GLY A 674 -5.58 6.36 1.61
N ASP A 675 -6.70 6.96 2.01
CA ASP A 675 -8.00 6.28 2.13
C ASP A 675 -9.16 7.26 1.86
N SER A 676 -10.36 6.70 1.74
CA SER A 676 -11.61 7.45 1.84
C SER A 676 -11.96 7.72 3.30
N ASP A 677 -12.74 8.78 3.53
CA ASP A 677 -13.29 9.11 4.85
C ASP A 677 -14.81 9.33 4.75
N GLU A 678 -15.48 9.48 5.89
CA GLU A 678 -16.93 9.72 5.95
C GLU A 678 -17.33 10.95 5.12
N ARG A 679 -18.37 10.80 4.28
CA ARG A 679 -18.84 11.90 3.43
C ARG A 679 -19.40 13.02 4.30
N ALA A 680 -18.82 14.21 4.22
CA ALA A 680 -19.40 15.42 4.78
C ALA A 680 -20.72 15.77 4.05
N GLN A 681 -21.71 16.30 4.78
CA GLN A 681 -22.98 16.80 4.22
C GLN A 681 -22.82 18.11 3.40
N SER A 682 -21.64 18.71 3.41
CA SER A 682 -21.36 20.00 2.77
C SER A 682 -21.04 19.86 1.29
N ARG A 683 -21.80 20.57 0.45
CA ARG A 683 -21.63 20.73 -1.01
C ARG A 683 -20.75 21.93 -1.40
N LYS A 684 -19.99 22.52 -0.48
CA LYS A 684 -19.12 23.65 -0.80
C LYS A 684 -17.67 23.19 -0.82
N GLU A 685 -17.11 23.01 -2.02
CA GLU A 685 -15.85 23.63 -2.45
C GLU A 685 -15.45 23.06 -3.82
N VAL A 686 -15.33 23.97 -4.78
CA VAL A 686 -14.47 23.82 -5.94
C VAL A 686 -13.49 24.99 -5.80
N ASP A 687 -12.19 24.72 -5.65
CA ASP A 687 -11.15 25.74 -5.75
C ASP A 687 -11.24 26.36 -7.16
N THR A 688 -12.03 27.42 -7.32
CA THR A 688 -12.23 28.06 -8.63
C THR A 688 -11.34 29.28 -8.73
N PHE A 689 -10.19 29.12 -9.39
CA PHE A 689 -9.37 30.25 -9.87
C PHE A 689 -10.13 31.16 -10.88
N GLU A 690 -11.35 30.79 -11.27
CA GLU A 690 -12.27 31.61 -12.06
C GLU A 690 -12.85 32.80 -11.27
N GLN A 691 -12.64 32.87 -9.96
CA GLN A 691 -13.10 33.98 -9.12
C GLN A 691 -12.20 35.23 -9.25
N SER A 692 -12.71 36.38 -8.80
CA SER A 692 -11.94 37.63 -8.83
C SER A 692 -10.70 37.55 -7.93
N PRO A 693 -9.55 38.16 -8.31
CA PRO A 693 -8.32 38.15 -7.51
C PRO A 693 -8.48 38.67 -6.07
N LYS A 694 -9.45 39.57 -5.85
CA LYS A 694 -9.76 40.12 -4.51
C LYS A 694 -10.34 39.06 -3.57
N ILE A 695 -11.14 38.14 -4.10
CA ILE A 695 -11.72 37.04 -3.32
C ILE A 695 -10.64 36.01 -3.01
N ILE A 696 -9.82 35.67 -4.00
CA ILE A 696 -8.66 34.76 -3.83
C ILE A 696 -7.73 35.28 -2.73
N LEU A 697 -7.35 36.57 -2.77
CA LEU A 697 -6.49 37.16 -1.74
C LEU A 697 -7.14 37.15 -0.36
N ARG A 698 -8.46 37.35 -0.29
CA ARG A 698 -9.20 37.26 0.98
C ARG A 698 -9.18 35.83 1.52
N GLU A 699 -9.40 34.82 0.69
CA GLU A 699 -9.39 33.41 1.10
C GLU A 699 -7.99 32.95 1.55
N MET A 700 -6.94 33.39 0.85
CA MET A 700 -5.53 33.19 1.24
C MET A 700 -5.19 33.77 2.62
N LEU A 701 -5.79 34.90 3.00
CA LEU A 701 -5.49 35.60 4.25
C LEU A 701 -6.48 35.27 5.38
N SER A 702 -7.55 34.51 5.11
CA SER A 702 -8.62 34.27 6.09
C SER A 702 -8.87 32.79 6.42
N GLY A 703 -8.28 31.85 5.69
CA GLY A 703 -8.38 30.45 6.06
C GLY A 703 -7.53 30.15 7.29
N GLY A 704 -8.21 29.79 8.38
CA GLY A 704 -7.64 29.29 9.63
C GLY A 704 -6.65 30.16 10.40
N ILE A 705 -6.29 31.33 9.89
CA ILE A 705 -5.40 32.30 10.53
C ILE A 705 -6.17 33.55 10.89
N THR A 706 -5.95 34.03 12.12
CA THR A 706 -6.49 35.32 12.57
C THR A 706 -5.43 36.12 13.32
N LEU A 707 -5.59 37.45 13.27
CA LEU A 707 -4.76 38.44 13.97
C LEU A 707 -5.55 39.10 15.12
N PRO A 708 -5.68 38.46 16.28
CA PRO A 708 -6.20 39.09 17.49
C PRO A 708 -5.31 40.25 17.94
N TRP A 709 -5.93 41.34 18.42
CA TRP A 709 -5.22 42.52 18.92
C TRP A 709 -4.24 42.18 20.06
N ASN A 710 -4.58 41.19 20.89
CA ASN A 710 -3.74 40.79 22.03
C ASN A 710 -2.46 40.06 21.58
N LEU A 711 -2.54 39.24 20.52
CA LEU A 711 -1.36 38.62 19.92
C LEU A 711 -0.52 39.64 19.16
N MET A 712 -1.13 40.62 18.50
CA MET A 712 -0.39 41.75 17.92
C MET A 712 0.39 42.51 19.00
N GLY A 713 -0.20 42.72 20.18
CA GLY A 713 0.48 43.31 21.33
C GLY A 713 1.68 42.48 21.79
N CYS A 714 1.56 41.15 21.81
CA CYS A 714 2.68 40.25 22.16
C CYS A 714 3.81 40.32 21.11
N ILE A 715 3.49 40.39 19.81
CA ILE A 715 4.49 40.55 18.74
C ILE A 715 5.23 41.88 18.90
N LEU A 716 4.51 42.99 19.10
CA LEU A 716 5.11 44.30 19.28
C LEU A 716 6.03 44.34 20.51
N LEU A 717 5.60 43.71 21.61
CA LEU A 717 6.42 43.58 22.82
C LEU A 717 7.68 42.75 22.56
N GLY A 718 7.57 41.61 21.88
CA GLY A 718 8.70 40.76 21.52
C GLY A 718 9.71 41.49 20.62
N ILE A 719 9.23 42.24 19.63
CA ILE A 719 10.08 43.09 18.77
C ILE A 719 10.80 44.13 19.64
N TRP A 720 10.08 44.84 20.50
CA TRP A 720 10.68 45.86 21.36
C TRP A 720 11.77 45.29 22.29
N LEU A 721 11.56 44.09 22.84
CA LEU A 721 12.57 43.38 23.66
C LEU A 721 13.87 43.09 22.89
N MET A 722 13.78 42.78 21.59
CA MET A 722 14.97 42.59 20.75
C MET A 722 15.78 43.89 20.54
N PHE A 723 15.18 45.06 20.79
CA PHE A 723 15.81 46.37 20.62
C PHE A 723 16.12 47.09 21.94
N THR A 724 16.15 46.39 23.09
CA THR A 724 16.46 47.02 24.40
C THR A 724 17.86 47.63 24.46
N ARG A 725 18.81 47.08 23.70
CA ARG A 725 20.16 47.68 23.54
C ARG A 725 20.10 49.13 23.04
N ILE A 726 19.13 49.45 22.18
CA ILE A 726 18.97 50.80 21.61
C ILE A 726 18.06 51.65 22.49
N THR A 727 16.96 51.07 22.99
CA THR A 727 15.91 51.84 23.68
C THR A 727 16.20 52.10 25.16
N LEU A 728 16.94 51.20 25.82
CA LEU A 728 17.22 51.23 27.26
C LEU A 728 18.73 51.22 27.58
N ASP A 729 19.59 51.22 26.56
CA ASP A 729 21.05 51.12 26.69
C ASP A 729 21.49 49.89 27.53
N THR A 730 20.73 48.79 27.43
CA THR A 730 21.06 47.54 28.12
C THR A 730 22.25 46.87 27.43
N THR A 731 23.22 46.39 28.21
CA THR A 731 24.42 45.73 27.70
C THR A 731 24.67 44.39 28.40
N GLY A 732 25.55 43.57 27.82
CA GLY A 732 25.97 42.30 28.41
C GLY A 732 24.85 41.23 28.49
N PRO A 733 24.88 40.36 29.51
CA PRO A 733 23.95 39.22 29.63
C PRO A 733 22.46 39.60 29.65
N MET A 734 22.10 40.78 30.19
CA MET A 734 20.71 41.23 30.25
C MET A 734 20.15 41.47 28.83
N ALA A 735 20.89 42.17 27.98
CA ALA A 735 20.48 42.42 26.60
C ALA A 735 20.39 41.12 25.78
N ASN A 736 21.25 40.14 26.06
CA ASN A 736 21.18 38.82 25.42
C ASN A 736 19.91 38.06 25.85
N SER A 737 19.54 38.18 27.13
CA SER A 737 18.32 37.60 27.67
C SER A 737 17.07 38.24 27.04
N ASP A 738 17.03 39.56 26.94
CA ASP A 738 15.90 40.28 26.33
C ASP A 738 15.73 39.90 24.85
N HIS A 739 16.83 39.82 24.10
CA HIS A 739 16.82 39.40 22.69
C HIS A 739 16.32 37.97 22.51
N LEU A 740 16.81 37.03 23.33
CA LEU A 740 16.37 35.64 23.30
C LEU A 740 14.88 35.53 23.62
N ILE A 741 14.43 36.16 24.71
CA ILE A 741 13.03 36.13 25.13
C ILE A 741 12.14 36.80 24.07
N GLY A 742 12.54 37.93 23.51
CA GLY A 742 11.84 38.63 22.43
C GLY A 742 11.64 37.74 21.20
N CYS A 743 12.71 37.08 20.72
CA CYS A 743 12.66 36.13 19.61
C CYS A 743 11.67 34.98 19.86
N LEU A 744 11.69 34.41 21.07
CA LEU A 744 10.80 33.30 21.45
C LEU A 744 9.34 33.75 21.56
N ILE A 745 9.08 34.95 22.10
CA ILE A 745 7.72 35.53 22.15
C ILE A 745 7.17 35.68 20.74
N ILE A 746 7.93 36.27 19.82
CA ILE A 746 7.50 36.46 18.42
C ILE A 746 7.18 35.10 17.79
N THR A 747 8.05 34.12 17.97
CA THR A 747 7.88 32.77 17.45
C THR A 747 6.57 32.14 17.93
N ILE A 748 6.41 32.02 19.25
CA ILE A 748 5.23 31.40 19.87
C ILE A 748 3.95 32.13 19.44
N THR A 749 4.01 33.46 19.40
CA THR A 749 2.86 34.29 19.08
C THR A 749 2.46 34.18 17.61
N ILE A 750 3.42 34.18 16.67
CA ILE A 750 3.15 33.99 15.26
C ILE A 750 2.58 32.60 15.02
N THR A 751 3.18 31.54 15.59
CA THR A 751 2.62 30.19 15.52
C THR A 751 1.17 30.14 16.03
N ALA A 752 0.89 30.83 17.14
CA ALA A 752 -0.45 30.94 17.70
C ALA A 752 -1.41 31.82 16.89
N LEU A 753 -1.02 32.36 15.72
CA LEU A 753 -1.95 33.00 14.77
C LEU A 753 -2.83 31.98 14.04
N ALA A 754 -2.41 30.71 13.96
CA ALA A 754 -3.27 29.62 13.52
C ALA A 754 -4.31 29.31 14.60
N GLU A 755 -5.58 29.24 14.21
CA GLU A 755 -6.68 28.89 15.12
C GLU A 755 -6.52 27.47 15.67
N THR A 756 -6.07 26.51 14.87
CA THR A 756 -5.89 25.11 15.27
C THR A 756 -4.89 24.90 16.41
N VAL A 757 -3.89 25.78 16.55
CA VAL A 757 -2.87 25.73 17.60
C VAL A 757 -2.85 26.98 18.50
N ARG A 758 -3.98 27.70 18.58
CA ARG A 758 -4.13 28.93 19.39
C ARG A 758 -3.69 28.76 20.84
N ILE A 759 -3.78 27.55 21.38
CA ILE A 759 -3.39 27.23 22.76
C ILE A 759 -1.90 27.47 23.03
N LEU A 760 -1.03 27.41 22.00
CA LEU A 760 0.41 27.61 22.14
C LEU A 760 0.76 29.01 22.66
N ARG A 761 -0.13 30.00 22.52
CA ARG A 761 0.06 31.34 23.12
C ARG A 761 0.32 31.29 24.62
N LEU A 762 -0.17 30.27 25.32
CA LEU A 762 0.01 30.11 26.76
C LEU A 762 1.47 29.82 27.13
N LEU A 763 2.31 29.38 26.18
CA LEU A 763 3.75 29.23 26.40
C LEU A 763 4.43 30.58 26.69
N ASN A 764 3.87 31.70 26.22
CA ASN A 764 4.33 33.04 26.57
C ASN A 764 4.22 33.33 28.09
N LEU A 765 3.39 32.60 28.84
CA LEU A 765 3.30 32.77 30.29
C LEU A 765 4.61 32.35 30.98
N PHE A 766 5.32 31.34 30.46
CA PHE A 766 6.65 30.98 30.96
C PHE A 766 7.68 32.06 30.66
N LEU A 767 7.58 32.71 29.50
CA LEU A 767 8.46 33.83 29.13
C LEU A 767 8.13 35.09 29.94
N ALA A 768 6.86 35.30 30.29
CA ALA A 768 6.46 36.37 31.20
C ALA A 768 7.07 36.18 32.59
N ILE A 769 7.07 34.94 33.09
CA ILE A 769 7.76 34.58 34.35
C ILE A 769 9.26 34.83 34.23
N ALA A 770 9.88 34.47 33.10
CA ALA A 770 11.29 34.75 32.88
C ALA A 770 11.60 36.25 32.98
N LEU A 771 10.79 37.13 32.37
CA LEU A 771 10.93 38.58 32.45
C LEU A 771 10.77 39.13 33.89
N PHE A 772 10.05 38.43 34.77
CA PHE A 772 10.00 38.81 36.19
C PHE A 772 11.27 38.46 36.97
N ILE A 773 12.12 37.57 36.45
CA ILE A 773 13.26 36.99 37.17
C ILE A 773 14.60 37.50 36.61
N THR A 774 14.76 37.51 35.28
CA THR A 774 16.00 37.85 34.58
C THR A 774 16.63 39.20 34.96
N PRO A 775 15.88 40.31 35.19
CA PRO A 775 16.52 41.58 35.54
C PRO A 775 17.21 41.54 36.92
N PHE A 776 16.77 40.66 37.83
CA PHE A 776 17.39 40.48 39.14
C PHE A 776 18.62 39.58 39.07
N ILE A 777 18.59 38.54 38.23
CA ILE A 777 19.71 37.63 38.01
C ILE A 777 20.90 38.36 37.37
N TYR A 778 20.62 39.18 36.34
CA TYR A 778 21.66 39.87 35.58
C TYR A 778 21.95 41.29 36.09
N HIS A 779 21.46 41.65 37.28
CA HIS A 779 21.69 42.95 37.92
C HIS A 779 21.42 44.15 37.00
N ALA A 780 20.23 44.18 36.38
CA ALA A 780 19.81 45.26 35.49
C ALA A 780 19.67 46.62 36.21
N SER A 781 19.70 47.71 35.44
CA SER A 781 19.45 49.07 35.97
C SER A 781 18.03 49.19 36.54
N ALA A 782 17.77 50.18 37.40
CA ALA A 782 16.42 50.40 37.95
C ALA A 782 15.35 50.56 36.86
N TRP A 783 15.70 51.27 35.77
CA TRP A 783 14.86 51.39 34.59
C TRP A 783 14.69 50.07 33.83
N GLY A 784 15.75 49.27 33.69
CA GLY A 784 15.70 47.93 33.09
C GLY A 784 14.85 46.95 33.89
N ILE A 785 14.92 46.97 35.22
CA ILE A 785 14.06 46.18 36.11
C ILE A 785 12.60 46.58 35.90
N PHE A 786 12.28 47.88 35.98
CA PHE A 786 10.91 48.37 35.78
C PHE A 786 10.36 47.97 34.41
N ALA A 787 11.14 48.22 33.34
CA ALA A 787 10.82 47.84 31.97
C ALA A 787 10.52 46.34 31.82
N SER A 788 11.37 45.49 32.38
CA SER A 788 11.23 44.03 32.30
C SER A 788 10.00 43.53 33.09
N LEU A 789 9.75 44.06 34.29
CA LEU A 789 8.55 43.74 35.09
C LEU A 789 7.26 44.15 34.37
N VAL A 790 7.21 45.36 33.81
CA VAL A 790 6.05 45.84 33.03
C VAL A 790 5.84 44.96 31.80
N SER A 791 6.91 44.58 31.12
CA SER A 791 6.86 43.70 29.95
C SER A 791 6.35 42.30 30.31
N GLY A 792 6.83 41.73 31.42
CA GLY A 792 6.33 40.46 31.95
C GLY A 792 4.83 40.53 32.27
N ALA A 793 4.37 41.60 32.92
CA ALA A 793 2.95 41.80 33.23
C ALA A 793 2.10 41.95 31.95
N LEU A 794 2.54 42.77 31.01
CA LEU A 794 1.85 42.95 29.72
C LEU A 794 1.75 41.63 28.95
N LEU A 795 2.86 40.89 28.83
CA LEU A 795 2.89 39.60 28.15
C LEU A 795 1.93 38.60 28.82
N PHE A 796 1.91 38.56 30.15
CA PHE A 796 1.03 37.70 30.93
C PHE A 796 -0.45 37.98 30.60
N PHE A 797 -0.87 39.24 30.69
CA PHE A 797 -2.27 39.60 30.43
C PHE A 797 -2.67 39.48 28.96
N LEU A 798 -1.76 39.78 28.02
CA LEU A 798 -2.03 39.67 26.58
C LEU A 798 -2.11 38.22 26.09
N SER A 799 -1.44 37.28 26.77
CA SER A 799 -1.39 35.88 26.34
C SER A 799 -2.61 35.05 26.79
N ILE A 800 -3.36 35.50 27.79
CA ILE A 800 -4.53 34.75 28.31
C ILE A 800 -5.72 34.77 27.32
N PRO A 801 -6.19 35.94 26.81
CA PRO A 801 -7.35 35.99 25.93
C PRO A 801 -7.17 35.16 24.65
N ARG A 802 -8.14 34.30 24.34
CA ARG A 802 -8.14 33.47 23.13
C ARG A 802 -8.23 34.28 21.84
N GLY A 803 -8.97 35.38 21.85
CA GLY A 803 -9.40 36.08 20.65
C GLY A 803 -10.59 35.38 19.96
N LYS A 804 -10.97 35.88 18.78
CA LYS A 804 -12.10 35.33 18.00
C LYS A 804 -11.61 34.17 17.14
N ILE A 805 -12.29 33.02 17.25
CA ILE A 805 -12.18 31.88 16.33
C ILE A 805 -13.31 31.97 15.32
N ARG A 806 -12.97 31.87 14.03
CA ARG A 806 -13.93 32.05 12.92
C ARG A 806 -14.34 30.74 12.28
N SER A 807 -13.50 29.72 12.33
CA SER A 807 -13.72 28.44 11.67
C SER A 807 -14.00 27.31 12.65
N SER A 808 -14.76 26.32 12.19
CA SER A 808 -14.96 25.02 12.84
C SER A 808 -13.90 24.03 12.41
N TYR A 809 -13.38 23.26 13.37
CA TYR A 809 -12.39 22.20 13.17
C TYR A 809 -12.89 20.84 13.68
N GLY A 810 -14.20 20.74 13.89
CA GLY A 810 -14.90 19.51 14.28
C GLY A 810 -14.49 19.06 15.68
N THR A 811 -13.97 17.85 15.81
CA THR A 811 -13.56 17.33 17.12
C THR A 811 -12.40 18.10 17.74
N TRP A 812 -11.64 18.85 16.93
CA TRP A 812 -10.48 19.61 17.38
C TRP A 812 -10.84 20.93 18.09
N ASP A 813 -12.07 21.43 17.92
CA ASP A 813 -12.52 22.67 18.57
C ASP A 813 -12.40 22.67 20.09
N LYS A 814 -12.42 21.47 20.70
CA LYS A 814 -12.24 21.26 22.14
C LYS A 814 -10.81 21.54 22.63
N VAL A 815 -9.82 21.43 21.75
CA VAL A 815 -8.40 21.62 22.05
C VAL A 815 -7.98 23.07 21.82
N ILE A 816 -8.68 23.75 20.91
CA ILE A 816 -8.54 25.19 20.71
C ILE A 816 -9.18 25.85 21.95
N PHE A 817 -8.40 26.13 23.00
CA PHE A 817 -8.89 26.81 24.21
C PHE A 817 -8.82 28.33 24.08
#